data_AF-A0A450V4V0-F1
#
_entry.id   AF-A0A450V4V0-F1
#
_cell.length_a   1.000
_cell.length_b   1.000
_cell.length_c   1.000
_cell.angle_alpha   90.00
_cell.angle_beta   90.00
_cell.angle_gamma   90.00
#
_symmetry.space_group_name_H-M   'P 1'
#
loop_
_entity.id
_entity.type
_entity.pdbx_description
1 polymer ?
#
loop_
_entity_poly.entity_id
_entity_poly.type
_entity_poly.pdbx_seq_one_letter_code
_entity_poly.pdbx_strand_id
1 'polypeptide(L)'
;MYPIIKREQFGPTTYLWEVEAPHVANACLPGHFLMVRMNKTGERIPLTVADYDRARGTVTVVIQAVGKTTFQMMDLKASDAVLDFIGPLGVASHLERRAKAVLVGGGLGVAPVYPQLRRHKELGTHTISIVGFRNKELMFWADKFRSQSDEFLVATDDGSFGAKGLVTTVLNQVIEDHDDIEEIIAIGPIPMMKACAELTRPHGIRTIVSLNSIMVDGTGMCGSCRVTLGDEMKFACVDGPDFDGHKVNFDELMLRQKRFEQEEHEAMDRYRRERERLTSLGRGGENPAEIPSRSRPDVALAPIPDPPPPSDTPKKPKKVQNIAPTKMDMPVQEASERVRNFDEVAIGYTMEMALEEAERCIICKKPHCIPGCPVEINIPAFIDAIVKRDFRESYRVLKSANALPAVCGRVCPQEVQCEANCVIGKKIEPVAIGRLERFIADFAVGRGWDDPSEIEQSGKKAAVVGAGPAGLACAGDLVKAGVDVTVYEALHVAGGVLKYGIPEFRLPNDTIDIEVEALAALGVKFELDTLIGKLFTVPQLMTDMGYDAVFVGTGAGSPKFMGIEGEAFNGVVSANEFLTRVNLMQGFQQPLYDTPVGMGKRVAVIGAGNTAMDACRVALRMGAESVNLVYRRTIKESPARAEELHHAIEEGVECHWLTNPVRILGKEDGWVTGMEVIRMTLGEPDDSGRRRPVPAPGTEHVLDVDMVIYALGTSANPVIAQSTPGLGTNRWGYIDVDEETAMTSAPGVFAGGDIVTGSATVILAMGAGRKAAKGMLKYMGIGEG
;
A
#
# COMPACT_ATOMS: atom_id res chain seq x y z
N MET A 1 -17.29 2.95 -9.50
CA MET A 1 -18.04 3.89 -8.64
C MET A 1 -19.16 3.10 -8.00
N TYR A 2 -19.51 3.44 -6.76
CA TYR A 2 -20.45 2.69 -5.93
C TYR A 2 -21.65 3.57 -5.58
N PRO A 3 -22.85 3.30 -6.14
CA PRO A 3 -24.03 4.14 -5.94
C PRO A 3 -24.56 4.13 -4.50
N ILE A 4 -24.98 5.29 -4.01
CA ILE A 4 -25.72 5.47 -2.76
C ILE A 4 -27.21 5.29 -3.08
N ILE A 5 -27.77 4.14 -2.73
CA ILE A 5 -29.17 3.80 -3.01
C ILE A 5 -30.11 4.43 -1.99
N LYS A 6 -29.66 4.58 -0.73
CA LYS A 6 -30.45 5.21 0.33
C LYS A 6 -29.56 6.13 1.17
N ARG A 7 -30.11 7.28 1.57
CA ARG A 7 -29.56 8.19 2.57
C ARG A 7 -30.61 8.52 3.61
N GLU A 8 -30.23 8.48 4.88
CA GLU A 8 -31.11 8.82 6.00
C GLU A 8 -30.36 9.69 7.01
N GLN A 9 -30.98 10.75 7.52
CA GLN A 9 -30.39 11.66 8.51
C GLN A 9 -30.94 11.33 9.90
N PHE A 10 -30.07 11.00 10.85
CA PHE A 10 -30.46 10.68 12.22
C PHE A 10 -30.33 11.86 13.19
N GLY A 11 -29.44 12.81 12.90
CA GLY A 11 -29.25 14.02 13.70
C GLY A 11 -28.48 15.08 12.92
N PRO A 12 -28.03 16.18 13.55
CA PRO A 12 -27.38 17.29 12.85
C PRO A 12 -26.12 16.90 12.06
N THR A 13 -25.37 15.91 12.57
CA THR A 13 -24.12 15.45 11.96
C THR A 13 -24.08 13.93 11.78
N THR A 14 -25.15 13.21 12.09
CA THR A 14 -25.18 11.74 11.98
C THR A 14 -26.14 11.32 10.87
N TYR A 15 -25.66 10.51 9.94
CA TYR A 15 -26.40 10.04 8.79
C TYR A 15 -25.98 8.63 8.41
N LEU A 16 -26.82 7.99 7.60
CA LEU A 16 -26.64 6.64 7.09
C LEU A 16 -26.59 6.69 5.58
N TRP A 17 -25.73 5.85 5.01
CA TRP A 17 -25.78 5.46 3.61
C TRP A 17 -26.02 3.96 3.48
N GLU A 18 -26.83 3.63 2.48
CA GLU A 18 -26.91 2.29 1.92
C GLU A 18 -26.29 2.33 0.52
N VAL A 19 -25.17 1.63 0.34
CA VAL A 19 -24.37 1.64 -0.87
C VAL A 19 -24.54 0.31 -1.60
N GLU A 20 -24.75 0.35 -2.91
CA GLU A 20 -24.78 -0.85 -3.76
C GLU A 20 -23.36 -1.38 -3.98
N ALA A 21 -23.09 -2.54 -3.41
CA ALA A 21 -21.80 -3.22 -3.49
C ALA A 21 -22.00 -4.74 -3.33
N PRO A 22 -22.53 -5.45 -4.36
CA PRO A 22 -23.03 -6.82 -4.20
C PRO A 22 -21.98 -7.82 -3.72
N HIS A 23 -20.76 -7.75 -4.27
CA HIS A 23 -19.66 -8.62 -3.85
C HIS A 23 -19.27 -8.37 -2.40
N VAL A 24 -19.17 -7.10 -1.99
CA VAL A 24 -18.87 -6.70 -0.62
C VAL A 24 -19.97 -7.17 0.32
N ALA A 25 -21.23 -6.90 -0.03
CA ALA A 25 -22.40 -7.33 0.72
C ALA A 25 -22.44 -8.85 0.92
N ASN A 26 -21.95 -9.65 -0.04
CA ASN A 26 -21.86 -11.11 0.04
C ASN A 26 -20.68 -11.63 0.87
N ALA A 27 -19.61 -10.85 1.02
CA ALA A 27 -18.46 -11.21 1.84
C ALA A 27 -18.51 -10.65 3.28
N CYS A 28 -19.32 -9.61 3.53
CA CYS A 28 -19.41 -8.96 4.84
C CYS A 28 -19.82 -9.92 5.97
N LEU A 29 -19.21 -9.71 7.13
CA LEU A 29 -19.46 -10.35 8.41
C LEU A 29 -19.32 -9.28 9.52
N PRO A 30 -19.87 -9.51 10.74
CA PRO A 30 -19.62 -8.62 11.88
C PRO A 30 -18.12 -8.42 12.12
N GLY A 31 -17.72 -7.21 12.51
CA GLY A 31 -16.31 -6.84 12.73
C GLY A 31 -15.56 -6.37 11.47
N HIS A 32 -16.13 -6.54 10.28
CA HIS A 32 -15.53 -6.00 9.06
C HIS A 32 -15.73 -4.49 8.93
N PHE A 33 -14.78 -3.85 8.24
CA PHE A 33 -14.86 -2.45 7.84
C PHE A 33 -14.55 -2.30 6.35
N LEU A 34 -14.62 -1.06 5.87
CA LEU A 34 -14.43 -0.67 4.48
C LEU A 34 -13.45 0.50 4.41
N MET A 35 -12.68 0.62 3.33
CA MET A 35 -12.01 1.87 2.99
C MET A 35 -12.80 2.57 1.89
N VAL A 36 -13.26 3.79 2.17
CA VAL A 36 -14.02 4.61 1.22
C VAL A 36 -13.18 5.78 0.75
N ARG A 37 -13.21 6.06 -0.55
CA ARG A 37 -12.65 7.29 -1.12
C ARG A 37 -13.69 7.96 -1.99
N MET A 38 -13.96 9.24 -1.70
CA MET A 38 -15.05 9.98 -2.34
C MET A 38 -14.73 10.36 -3.79
N ASN A 39 -13.50 10.79 -4.06
CA ASN A 39 -13.05 11.30 -5.36
C ASN A 39 -11.52 11.10 -5.51
N LYS A 40 -10.93 11.48 -6.66
CA LYS A 40 -9.50 11.22 -6.96
C LYS A 40 -8.53 11.91 -5.99
N THR A 41 -8.87 13.09 -5.49
CA THR A 41 -8.02 13.84 -4.54
C THR A 41 -8.34 13.59 -3.08
N GLY A 42 -9.43 12.87 -2.82
CA GLY A 42 -9.91 12.53 -1.50
C GLY A 42 -8.99 11.54 -0.78
N GLU A 43 -8.97 11.64 0.54
CA GLU A 43 -8.33 10.66 1.40
C GLU A 43 -9.14 9.35 1.42
N ARG A 44 -8.48 8.28 1.85
CA ARG A 44 -9.13 6.99 2.12
C ARG A 44 -9.53 6.96 3.59
N ILE A 45 -10.82 6.84 3.86
CA ILE A 45 -11.35 6.79 5.23
C ILE A 45 -11.82 5.38 5.59
N PRO A 46 -11.49 4.85 6.77
CA PRO A 46 -12.08 3.61 7.27
C PRO A 46 -13.52 3.87 7.76
N LEU A 47 -14.48 3.08 7.28
CA LEU A 47 -15.86 3.08 7.75
C LEU A 47 -16.27 1.67 8.16
N THR A 48 -16.81 1.50 9.36
CA THR A 48 -17.28 0.20 9.82
C THR A 48 -18.56 -0.22 9.10
N VAL A 49 -18.68 -1.51 8.79
CA VAL A 49 -19.91 -2.08 8.26
C VAL A 49 -20.95 -2.11 9.38
N ALA A 50 -22.01 -1.31 9.23
CA ALA A 50 -23.07 -1.21 10.21
C ALA A 50 -24.21 -2.21 9.96
N ASP A 51 -24.46 -2.54 8.70
CA ASP A 51 -25.39 -3.61 8.28
C ASP A 51 -25.09 -4.02 6.83
N TYR A 52 -25.70 -5.10 6.36
CA TYR A 52 -25.61 -5.54 4.96
C TYR A 52 -26.81 -6.40 4.58
N ASP A 53 -27.23 -6.30 3.32
CA ASP A 53 -28.30 -7.11 2.73
C ASP A 53 -27.76 -7.83 1.50
N ARG A 54 -27.61 -9.15 1.61
CA ARG A 54 -27.08 -10.00 0.53
C ARG A 54 -28.04 -10.11 -0.66
N ALA A 55 -29.34 -10.05 -0.43
CA ALA A 55 -30.34 -10.17 -1.49
C ALA A 55 -30.45 -8.88 -2.31
N ARG A 56 -30.33 -7.73 -1.65
CA ARG A 56 -30.30 -6.42 -2.32
C ARG A 56 -28.91 -6.04 -2.80
N GLY A 57 -27.86 -6.74 -2.36
CA GLY A 57 -26.48 -6.44 -2.72
C GLY A 57 -25.96 -5.13 -2.12
N THR A 58 -26.46 -4.74 -0.94
CA THR A 58 -26.17 -3.45 -0.32
C THR A 58 -25.42 -3.57 1.00
N VAL A 59 -24.59 -2.56 1.27
CA VAL A 59 -23.88 -2.40 2.54
C VAL A 59 -24.28 -1.08 3.17
N THR A 60 -24.60 -1.12 4.47
CA THR A 60 -24.98 0.05 5.25
C THR A 60 -23.80 0.54 6.06
N VAL A 61 -23.53 1.84 5.96
CA VAL A 61 -22.58 2.56 6.83
C VAL A 61 -23.31 3.67 7.57
N VAL A 62 -22.97 3.87 8.84
CA VAL A 62 -23.45 4.99 9.64
C VAL A 62 -22.26 5.88 9.95
N ILE A 63 -22.39 7.17 9.66
CA ILE A 63 -21.30 8.13 9.70
C ILE A 63 -21.70 9.29 10.61
N GLN A 64 -20.78 9.67 11.50
CA GLN A 64 -20.85 10.94 12.21
C GLN A 64 -19.84 11.90 11.57
N ALA A 65 -20.33 13.02 11.03
CA ALA A 65 -19.47 14.07 10.50
C ALA A 65 -18.70 14.74 11.64
N VAL A 66 -17.37 14.62 11.58
CA VAL A 66 -16.42 15.19 12.56
C VAL A 66 -15.29 15.97 11.87
N GLY A 67 -14.81 15.51 10.73
CA GLY A 67 -13.76 16.15 9.93
C GLY A 67 -14.23 16.56 8.53
N LYS A 68 -13.38 17.32 7.83
CA LYS A 68 -13.65 17.90 6.50
C LYS A 68 -14.29 16.89 5.53
N THR A 69 -13.69 15.72 5.34
CA THR A 69 -14.17 14.69 4.41
C THR A 69 -15.55 14.16 4.79
N THR A 70 -15.78 13.85 6.07
CA THR A 70 -17.08 13.36 6.54
C THR A 70 -18.19 14.41 6.48
N PHE A 71 -17.86 15.71 6.54
CA PHE A 71 -18.81 16.79 6.27
C PHE A 71 -19.13 16.91 4.77
N GLN A 72 -18.15 16.76 3.88
CA GLN A 72 -18.40 16.71 2.44
C GLN A 72 -19.27 15.53 2.03
N MET A 73 -19.01 14.35 2.62
CA MET A 73 -19.85 13.18 2.43
C MET A 73 -21.30 13.46 2.83
N MET A 74 -21.54 14.19 3.93
CA MET A 74 -22.90 14.51 4.36
C MET A 74 -23.73 15.25 3.28
N ASP A 75 -23.08 15.99 2.36
CA ASP A 75 -23.74 16.70 1.27
C ASP A 75 -24.17 15.78 0.09
N LEU A 76 -23.63 14.55 -0.02
CA LEU A 76 -24.06 13.58 -1.05
C LEU A 76 -25.46 13.06 -0.76
N LYS A 77 -26.23 12.79 -1.81
CA LYS A 77 -27.63 12.38 -1.80
C LYS A 77 -27.78 10.93 -2.26
N ALA A 78 -28.97 10.37 -2.07
CA ALA A 78 -29.33 9.15 -2.79
C ALA A 78 -29.26 9.43 -4.31
N SER A 79 -28.78 8.46 -5.08
CA SER A 79 -28.36 8.55 -6.50
C SER A 79 -26.95 9.09 -6.79
N ASP A 80 -26.29 9.75 -5.82
CA ASP A 80 -24.86 10.02 -5.95
C ASP A 80 -24.06 8.73 -5.75
N ALA A 81 -22.75 8.76 -5.99
CA ALA A 81 -21.88 7.62 -5.84
C ALA A 81 -20.51 8.01 -5.27
N VAL A 82 -19.86 7.06 -4.61
CA VAL A 82 -18.46 7.22 -4.18
C VAL A 82 -17.51 6.57 -5.19
N LEU A 83 -16.29 7.08 -5.29
CA LEU A 83 -15.31 6.60 -6.27
C LEU A 83 -14.90 5.15 -5.98
N ASP A 84 -14.43 4.91 -4.76
CA ASP A 84 -13.91 3.61 -4.30
C ASP A 84 -14.58 3.18 -2.99
N PHE A 85 -14.91 1.89 -2.89
CA PHE A 85 -15.58 1.26 -1.75
C PHE A 85 -14.98 -0.13 -1.53
N ILE A 86 -13.83 -0.16 -0.85
CA ILE A 86 -12.95 -1.31 -0.77
C ILE A 86 -13.29 -2.12 0.48
N GLY A 87 -13.67 -3.39 0.31
CA GLY A 87 -13.79 -4.34 1.40
C GLY A 87 -14.62 -5.56 1.05
N PRO A 88 -15.04 -6.36 2.05
CA PRO A 88 -14.76 -6.15 3.47
C PRO A 88 -13.27 -6.27 3.79
N LEU A 89 -12.83 -5.52 4.79
CA LEU A 89 -11.47 -5.52 5.32
C LEU A 89 -11.48 -5.87 6.81
N GLY A 90 -10.30 -6.13 7.37
CA GLY A 90 -10.13 -6.61 8.73
C GLY A 90 -10.37 -8.11 8.86
N VAL A 91 -10.71 -8.54 10.08
CA VAL A 91 -11.04 -9.93 10.41
C VAL A 91 -12.44 -9.92 11.02
N ALA A 92 -13.26 -10.90 10.63
CA ALA A 92 -14.59 -11.04 11.21
C ALA A 92 -14.49 -11.28 12.72
N SER A 93 -15.40 -10.66 13.48
CA SER A 93 -15.53 -10.87 14.91
C SER A 93 -15.66 -12.37 15.20
N HIS A 94 -14.84 -12.88 16.11
CA HIS A 94 -14.92 -14.28 16.52
C HIS A 94 -16.05 -14.48 17.53
N LEU A 95 -17.27 -14.62 17.01
CA LEU A 95 -18.49 -14.73 17.80
C LEU A 95 -18.94 -16.19 17.91
N GLU A 96 -19.03 -16.68 19.14
CA GLU A 96 -19.51 -18.02 19.48
C GLU A 96 -20.77 -17.93 20.35
N ARG A 97 -21.49 -19.05 20.49
CA ARG A 97 -22.60 -19.10 21.44
C ARG A 97 -22.06 -18.96 22.86
N ARG A 98 -22.63 -18.03 23.61
CA ARG A 98 -22.41 -17.84 25.06
C ARG A 98 -23.69 -18.14 25.84
N ALA A 99 -23.58 -18.36 27.14
CA ALA A 99 -24.76 -18.39 28.00
C ALA A 99 -25.43 -17.01 28.02
N LYS A 100 -24.65 -15.97 28.33
CA LYS A 100 -25.07 -14.57 28.37
C LYS A 100 -23.96 -13.64 27.91
N ALA A 101 -24.31 -12.68 27.06
CA ALA A 101 -23.39 -11.66 26.57
C ALA A 101 -24.00 -10.25 26.70
N VAL A 102 -23.18 -9.28 27.11
CA VAL A 102 -23.57 -7.86 27.21
C VAL A 102 -22.93 -7.05 26.10
N LEU A 103 -23.74 -6.32 25.34
CA LEU A 103 -23.32 -5.60 24.16
C LEU A 103 -23.52 -4.11 24.37
N VAL A 104 -22.42 -3.37 24.50
CA VAL A 104 -22.38 -1.98 24.91
C VAL A 104 -21.97 -1.09 23.73
N GLY A 105 -22.89 -0.24 23.28
CA GLY A 105 -22.67 0.72 22.19
C GLY A 105 -22.74 2.16 22.67
N GLY A 106 -21.70 2.96 22.42
CA GLY A 106 -21.69 4.40 22.74
C GLY A 106 -21.67 5.29 21.51
N GLY A 107 -22.64 6.19 21.37
CA GLY A 107 -22.75 7.12 20.26
C GLY A 107 -22.75 6.42 18.91
N LEU A 108 -21.79 6.75 18.04
CA LEU A 108 -21.64 6.07 16.74
C LEU A 108 -21.31 4.58 16.89
N GLY A 109 -20.71 4.16 18.02
CA GLY A 109 -20.38 2.77 18.33
C GLY A 109 -21.60 1.84 18.41
N VAL A 110 -22.82 2.39 18.51
CA VAL A 110 -24.07 1.61 18.39
C VAL A 110 -24.19 0.94 17.02
N ALA A 111 -23.72 1.58 15.95
CA ALA A 111 -23.80 1.04 14.60
C ALA A 111 -23.01 -0.27 14.40
N PRO A 112 -21.71 -0.35 14.79
CA PRO A 112 -20.93 -1.59 14.68
C PRO A 112 -21.26 -2.66 15.73
N VAL A 113 -21.93 -2.32 16.85
CA VAL A 113 -22.40 -3.33 17.82
C VAL A 113 -23.57 -4.13 17.25
N TYR A 114 -24.46 -3.50 16.48
CA TYR A 114 -25.66 -4.13 15.95
C TYR A 114 -25.43 -5.46 15.20
N PRO A 115 -24.47 -5.57 14.25
CA PRO A 115 -24.22 -6.84 13.57
C PRO A 115 -23.70 -7.93 14.52
N GLN A 116 -22.96 -7.56 15.58
CA GLN A 116 -22.50 -8.51 16.60
C GLN A 116 -23.67 -8.99 17.49
N LEU A 117 -24.60 -8.09 17.84
CA LEU A 117 -25.85 -8.39 18.55
C LEU A 117 -26.71 -9.39 17.79
N ARG A 118 -26.98 -9.09 16.51
CA ARG A 118 -27.75 -9.98 15.64
C ARG A 118 -27.11 -11.37 15.61
N ARG A 119 -25.78 -11.44 15.48
CA ARG A 119 -25.07 -12.73 15.41
C ARG A 119 -25.13 -13.52 16.72
N HIS A 120 -24.97 -12.89 17.87
CA HIS A 120 -25.15 -13.57 19.17
C HIS A 120 -26.56 -14.11 19.33
N LYS A 121 -27.57 -13.35 18.90
CA LYS A 121 -28.97 -13.77 18.93
C LYS A 121 -29.22 -14.99 18.04
N GLU A 122 -28.71 -14.98 16.81
CA GLU A 122 -28.76 -16.13 15.90
C GLU A 122 -28.09 -17.39 16.47
N LEU A 123 -27.02 -17.22 17.23
CA LEU A 123 -26.30 -18.31 17.91
C LEU A 123 -27.03 -18.83 19.16
N GLY A 124 -28.14 -18.19 19.58
CA GLY A 124 -28.90 -18.57 20.76
C GLY A 124 -28.25 -18.17 22.09
N THR A 125 -27.49 -17.06 22.09
CA THR A 125 -26.96 -16.41 23.30
C THR A 125 -28.05 -15.54 23.94
N HIS A 126 -28.15 -15.50 25.27
CA HIS A 126 -28.97 -14.50 25.96
C HIS A 126 -28.29 -13.13 25.84
N THR A 127 -28.94 -12.17 25.16
CA THR A 127 -28.34 -10.87 24.83
C THR A 127 -28.91 -9.72 25.67
N ILE A 128 -28.01 -9.04 26.38
CA ILE A 128 -28.30 -7.77 27.07
C ILE A 128 -27.62 -6.66 26.29
N SER A 129 -28.38 -5.68 25.79
CA SER A 129 -27.82 -4.55 25.06
C SER A 129 -27.91 -3.26 25.86
N ILE A 130 -26.81 -2.52 25.92
CA ILE A 130 -26.73 -1.20 26.55
C ILE A 130 -26.31 -0.20 25.49
N VAL A 131 -27.16 0.77 25.17
CA VAL A 131 -26.82 1.85 24.23
C VAL A 131 -26.76 3.21 24.91
N GLY A 132 -25.74 3.99 24.62
CA GLY A 132 -25.45 5.28 25.24
C GLY A 132 -25.39 6.42 24.25
N PHE A 133 -26.02 7.55 24.59
CA PHE A 133 -25.98 8.77 23.78
C PHE A 133 -25.89 10.01 24.68
N ARG A 134 -25.42 11.14 24.13
CA ARG A 134 -25.40 12.40 24.91
C ARG A 134 -26.82 12.84 25.31
N ASN A 135 -27.78 12.66 24.41
CA ASN A 135 -29.19 12.98 24.62
C ASN A 135 -30.08 12.15 23.68
N LYS A 136 -31.40 12.23 23.87
CA LYS A 136 -32.42 11.51 23.10
C LYS A 136 -32.42 11.86 21.60
N GLU A 137 -32.09 13.08 21.22
CA GLU A 137 -32.14 13.53 19.82
C GLU A 137 -31.06 12.89 18.94
N LEU A 138 -29.96 12.44 19.55
CA LEU A 138 -28.89 11.73 18.85
C LEU A 138 -29.12 10.22 18.75
N MET A 139 -30.15 9.70 19.42
CA MET A 139 -30.42 8.27 19.44
C MET A 139 -30.90 7.77 18.07
N PHE A 140 -30.33 6.66 17.62
CA PHE A 140 -30.80 5.94 16.43
C PHE A 140 -30.86 4.44 16.70
N TRP A 141 -31.67 3.72 15.91
CA TRP A 141 -31.80 2.26 15.92
C TRP A 141 -32.24 1.60 17.26
N ALA A 142 -32.85 2.34 18.18
CA ALA A 142 -33.37 1.78 19.43
C ALA A 142 -34.35 0.61 19.20
N ASP A 143 -35.26 0.72 18.23
CA ASP A 143 -36.21 -0.36 17.91
C ASP A 143 -35.51 -1.58 17.27
N LYS A 144 -34.49 -1.32 16.43
CA LYS A 144 -33.63 -2.37 15.86
C LYS A 144 -32.94 -3.17 16.98
N PHE A 145 -32.35 -2.48 17.95
CA PHE A 145 -31.71 -3.12 19.11
C PHE A 145 -32.70 -3.87 19.99
N ARG A 146 -33.85 -3.26 20.32
CA ARG A 146 -34.91 -3.91 21.11
C ARG A 146 -35.38 -5.22 20.46
N SER A 147 -35.45 -5.29 19.13
CA SER A 147 -35.87 -6.50 18.41
C SER A 147 -34.88 -7.67 18.47
N GLN A 148 -33.59 -7.39 18.76
CA GLN A 148 -32.51 -8.38 18.77
C GLN A 148 -31.96 -8.66 20.19
N SER A 149 -32.47 -7.95 21.20
CA SER A 149 -32.06 -8.10 22.60
C SER A 149 -33.13 -8.81 23.40
N ASP A 150 -32.73 -9.66 24.34
CA ASP A 150 -33.64 -10.15 25.38
C ASP A 150 -33.87 -9.05 26.44
N GLU A 151 -32.82 -8.30 26.74
CA GLU A 151 -32.86 -7.13 27.63
C GLU A 151 -32.26 -5.92 26.90
N PHE A 152 -33.00 -4.81 26.82
CA PHE A 152 -32.56 -3.60 26.14
C PHE A 152 -32.59 -2.40 27.08
N LEU A 153 -31.40 -1.86 27.35
CA LEU A 153 -31.15 -0.76 28.27
C LEU A 153 -30.58 0.44 27.51
N VAL A 154 -30.96 1.63 27.95
CA VAL A 154 -30.50 2.89 27.36
C VAL A 154 -29.99 3.81 28.45
N ALA A 155 -28.87 4.47 28.18
CA ALA A 155 -28.34 5.55 28.99
C ALA A 155 -28.25 6.85 28.18
N THR A 156 -28.65 7.98 28.76
CA THR A 156 -28.29 9.30 28.23
C THR A 156 -27.59 10.16 29.26
N ASP A 157 -26.55 10.86 28.83
CA ASP A 157 -25.73 11.71 29.71
C ASP A 157 -26.58 12.76 30.45
N ASP A 158 -27.55 13.34 29.73
CA ASP A 158 -28.47 14.36 30.24
C ASP A 158 -29.72 13.81 30.96
N GLY A 159 -29.99 12.50 30.87
CA GLY A 159 -31.20 11.85 31.39
C GLY A 159 -32.47 12.11 30.58
N SER A 160 -32.38 12.62 29.35
CA SER A 160 -33.51 12.82 28.45
C SER A 160 -34.21 11.52 28.01
N PHE A 161 -33.55 10.35 28.11
CA PHE A 161 -34.16 9.04 27.89
C PHE A 161 -33.40 7.91 28.60
N GLY A 162 -34.13 6.94 29.16
CA GLY A 162 -33.51 5.81 29.86
C GLY A 162 -32.84 6.21 31.19
N ALA A 163 -31.76 5.53 31.55
CA ALA A 163 -30.97 5.85 32.73
C ALA A 163 -30.15 7.12 32.52
N LYS A 164 -30.10 8.00 33.53
CA LYS A 164 -29.25 9.18 33.49
C LYS A 164 -27.79 8.79 33.76
N GLY A 165 -26.88 9.20 32.88
CA GLY A 165 -25.43 9.02 33.04
C GLY A 165 -24.81 8.21 31.90
N LEU A 166 -23.62 7.66 32.16
CA LEU A 166 -22.82 6.94 31.18
C LEU A 166 -23.26 5.47 31.09
N VAL A 167 -22.94 4.81 29.97
CA VAL A 167 -23.19 3.38 29.78
C VAL A 167 -22.51 2.51 30.84
N THR A 168 -21.39 2.97 31.41
CA THR A 168 -20.66 2.25 32.46
C THR A 168 -21.44 2.18 33.76
N THR A 169 -22.27 3.17 34.07
CA THR A 169 -23.17 3.13 35.23
C THR A 169 -24.20 2.01 35.07
N VAL A 170 -24.78 1.89 33.88
CA VAL A 170 -25.75 0.82 33.57
C VAL A 170 -25.06 -0.53 33.51
N LEU A 171 -23.86 -0.60 32.92
CA LEU A 171 -23.07 -1.83 32.86
C LEU A 171 -22.72 -2.35 34.25
N ASN A 172 -22.36 -1.47 35.19
CA ASN A 172 -22.10 -1.85 36.57
C ASN A 172 -23.33 -2.50 37.22
N GLN A 173 -24.52 -1.91 37.02
CA GLN A 173 -25.77 -2.48 37.53
C GLN A 173 -26.04 -3.87 36.93
N VAL A 174 -25.84 -4.04 35.61
CA VAL A 174 -26.00 -5.34 34.94
C VAL A 174 -25.03 -6.39 35.49
N ILE A 175 -23.79 -6.01 35.79
CA ILE A 175 -22.80 -6.92 36.41
C ILE A 175 -23.20 -7.28 37.85
N GLU A 176 -23.83 -6.38 38.59
CA GLU A 176 -24.35 -6.66 39.93
C GLU A 176 -25.59 -7.57 39.90
N ASP A 177 -26.44 -7.41 38.88
CA ASP A 177 -27.71 -8.13 38.72
C ASP A 177 -27.54 -9.53 38.09
N HIS A 178 -26.40 -9.80 37.45
CA HIS A 178 -26.12 -11.06 36.76
C HIS A 178 -24.73 -11.62 37.07
N ASP A 179 -24.68 -12.84 37.61
CA ASP A 179 -23.45 -13.56 37.96
C ASP A 179 -22.96 -14.54 36.87
N ASP A 180 -23.69 -14.64 35.76
CA ASP A 180 -23.50 -15.60 34.66
C ASP A 180 -23.06 -14.94 33.32
N ILE A 181 -22.58 -13.69 33.34
CA ILE A 181 -22.07 -13.00 32.15
C ILE A 181 -20.74 -13.62 31.71
N GLU A 182 -20.70 -14.18 30.51
CA GLU A 182 -19.49 -14.80 29.95
C GLU A 182 -18.67 -13.84 29.09
N GLU A 183 -19.32 -12.85 28.46
CA GLU A 183 -18.69 -11.97 27.48
C GLU A 183 -19.32 -10.57 27.47
N ILE A 184 -18.48 -9.56 27.36
CA ILE A 184 -18.87 -8.17 27.16
C ILE A 184 -18.21 -7.66 25.88
N ILE A 185 -18.99 -7.04 25.00
CA ILE A 185 -18.50 -6.40 23.78
C ILE A 185 -18.80 -4.91 23.91
N ALA A 186 -17.77 -4.07 23.98
CA ALA A 186 -17.91 -2.63 24.15
C ALA A 186 -17.31 -1.86 22.97
N ILE A 187 -18.14 -1.08 22.27
CA ILE A 187 -17.71 -0.29 21.11
C ILE A 187 -18.26 1.12 21.20
N GLY A 188 -17.36 2.10 21.07
CA GLY A 188 -17.69 3.51 21.17
C GLY A 188 -16.43 4.36 21.25
N PRO A 189 -16.52 5.58 21.82
CA PRO A 189 -15.35 6.41 22.06
C PRO A 189 -14.29 5.67 22.88
N ILE A 190 -13.01 5.90 22.59
CA ILE A 190 -11.88 5.24 23.29
C ILE A 190 -11.99 5.37 24.82
N PRO A 191 -12.33 6.54 25.41
CA PRO A 191 -12.52 6.65 26.86
C PRO A 191 -13.61 5.74 27.42
N MET A 192 -14.69 5.52 26.66
CA MET A 192 -15.77 4.62 27.05
C MET A 192 -15.30 3.17 27.03
N MET A 193 -14.62 2.75 25.96
CA MET A 193 -14.07 1.39 25.85
C MET A 193 -13.06 1.10 26.97
N LYS A 194 -12.18 2.05 27.29
CA LYS A 194 -11.28 1.98 28.44
C LYS A 194 -12.05 1.80 29.74
N ALA A 195 -13.09 2.61 29.97
CA ALA A 195 -13.87 2.54 31.19
C ALA A 195 -14.64 1.21 31.33
N CYS A 196 -15.18 0.65 30.24
CA CYS A 196 -15.78 -0.69 30.25
C CYS A 196 -14.74 -1.79 30.55
N ALA A 197 -13.55 -1.71 29.94
CA ALA A 197 -12.47 -2.66 30.20
C ALA A 197 -12.02 -2.64 31.67
N GLU A 198 -11.81 -1.46 32.25
CA GLU A 198 -11.39 -1.35 33.65
C GLU A 198 -12.51 -1.69 34.64
N LEU A 199 -13.77 -1.38 34.32
CA LEU A 199 -14.91 -1.78 35.15
C LEU A 199 -15.03 -3.31 35.25
N THR A 200 -14.75 -4.03 34.16
CA THR A 200 -14.94 -5.48 34.06
C THR A 200 -13.73 -6.28 34.56
N ARG A 201 -12.55 -5.66 34.61
CA ARG A 201 -11.30 -6.32 35.01
C ARG A 201 -11.35 -6.99 36.39
N PRO A 202 -11.89 -6.37 37.47
CA PRO A 202 -11.99 -7.00 38.78
C PRO A 202 -12.90 -8.24 38.82
N HIS A 203 -13.85 -8.32 37.87
CA HIS A 203 -14.80 -9.44 37.77
C HIS A 203 -14.27 -10.59 36.90
N GLY A 204 -13.14 -10.40 36.20
CA GLY A 204 -12.59 -11.42 35.31
C GLY A 204 -13.47 -11.76 34.11
N ILE A 205 -14.43 -10.88 33.77
CA ILE A 205 -15.33 -11.07 32.62
C ILE A 205 -14.55 -10.76 31.33
N ARG A 206 -14.65 -11.64 30.33
CA ARG A 206 -14.03 -11.42 29.02
C ARG A 206 -14.62 -10.17 28.38
N THR A 207 -13.77 -9.17 28.10
CA THR A 207 -14.21 -7.90 27.51
C THR A 207 -13.50 -7.66 26.19
N ILE A 208 -14.28 -7.60 25.11
CA ILE A 208 -13.81 -7.30 23.76
C ILE A 208 -14.14 -5.84 23.43
N VAL A 209 -13.19 -5.16 22.78
CA VAL A 209 -13.35 -3.79 22.28
C VAL A 209 -13.01 -3.72 20.81
N SER A 210 -13.78 -2.94 20.03
CA SER A 210 -13.51 -2.70 18.61
C SER A 210 -12.81 -1.36 18.43
N LEU A 211 -11.55 -1.39 17.99
CA LEU A 211 -10.71 -0.21 17.85
C LEU A 211 -10.84 0.41 16.46
N ASN A 212 -10.86 1.74 16.42
CA ASN A 212 -10.80 2.53 15.18
C ASN A 212 -9.49 3.34 15.16
N SER A 213 -8.39 2.67 14.83
CA SER A 213 -7.05 3.27 14.69
C SER A 213 -6.90 4.02 13.36
N ILE A 214 -5.99 5.00 13.28
CA ILE A 214 -5.60 5.65 12.01
C ILE A 214 -5.19 4.63 10.94
N MET A 215 -5.85 4.65 9.77
CA MET A 215 -5.55 3.78 8.63
C MET A 215 -5.25 4.59 7.36
N VAL A 216 -4.53 3.98 6.42
CA VAL A 216 -4.28 4.54 5.08
C VAL A 216 -4.66 3.54 4.00
N ASP A 217 -4.13 2.31 4.09
CA ASP A 217 -4.39 1.28 3.09
C ASP A 217 -5.57 0.35 3.42
N GLY A 218 -5.84 0.12 4.71
CA GLY A 218 -6.80 -0.88 5.19
C GLY A 218 -6.35 -2.35 5.02
N THR A 219 -5.12 -2.60 4.56
CA THR A 219 -4.59 -3.94 4.22
C THR A 219 -3.38 -4.36 5.05
N GLY A 220 -2.85 -3.45 5.89
CA GLY A 220 -1.72 -3.70 6.80
C GLY A 220 -0.34 -3.58 6.19
N MET A 221 -0.23 -3.09 4.95
CA MET A 221 1.07 -2.86 4.30
C MET A 221 1.75 -1.56 4.79
N CYS A 222 0.97 -0.57 5.23
CA CYS A 222 1.47 0.70 5.73
C CYS A 222 1.88 0.62 7.21
N GLY A 223 1.19 -0.17 8.02
CA GLY A 223 1.41 -0.22 9.48
C GLY A 223 0.94 1.00 10.27
N SER A 224 0.14 1.89 9.65
CA SER A 224 -0.49 3.04 10.34
C SER A 224 -1.45 2.58 11.44
N CYS A 225 -2.18 1.49 11.18
CA CYS A 225 -3.24 0.92 12.03
C CYS A 225 -2.72 0.21 13.29
N ARG A 226 -1.48 0.50 13.70
CA ARG A 226 -0.81 -0.20 14.79
C ARG A 226 -1.39 0.14 16.15
N VAL A 227 -1.49 -0.88 17.00
CA VAL A 227 -2.00 -0.81 18.36
C VAL A 227 -1.12 -1.69 19.25
N THR A 228 -0.80 -1.20 20.45
CA THR A 228 -0.06 -1.97 21.46
C THR A 228 -1.04 -2.76 22.35
N LEU A 229 -0.83 -4.07 22.42
CA LEU A 229 -1.56 -5.02 23.27
C LEU A 229 -0.58 -5.73 24.21
N GLY A 230 -0.62 -5.41 25.50
CA GLY A 230 0.43 -5.83 26.43
C GLY A 230 1.80 -5.34 25.93
N ASP A 231 2.73 -6.27 25.70
CA ASP A 231 4.07 -5.99 25.18
C ASP A 231 4.21 -6.20 23.66
N GLU A 232 3.10 -6.47 22.95
CA GLU A 232 3.11 -6.76 21.52
C GLU A 232 2.42 -5.67 20.70
N MET A 233 3.03 -5.31 19.58
CA MET A 233 2.41 -4.47 18.55
C MET A 233 1.59 -5.33 17.59
N LYS A 234 0.32 -4.96 17.38
CA LYS A 234 -0.61 -5.54 16.41
C LYS A 234 -1.06 -4.50 15.39
N PHE A 235 -1.68 -4.95 14.31
CA PHE A 235 -2.24 -4.14 13.22
C PHE A 235 -3.75 -4.36 13.12
N ALA A 236 -4.56 -3.39 13.54
CA ALA A 236 -6.03 -3.51 13.55
C ALA A 236 -6.65 -3.87 12.18
N CYS A 237 -5.97 -3.51 11.10
CA CYS A 237 -6.41 -3.77 9.73
C CYS A 237 -6.19 -5.22 9.25
N VAL A 238 -5.28 -5.99 9.88
CA VAL A 238 -4.98 -7.39 9.50
C VAL A 238 -5.25 -8.37 10.63
N ASP A 239 -4.95 -8.00 11.87
CA ASP A 239 -5.25 -8.80 13.06
C ASP A 239 -6.75 -8.72 13.44
N GLY A 240 -7.47 -7.74 12.89
CA GLY A 240 -8.87 -7.45 13.18
C GLY A 240 -9.04 -6.25 14.10
N PRO A 241 -10.19 -5.54 14.05
CA PRO A 241 -10.41 -4.38 14.92
C PRO A 241 -10.81 -4.79 16.34
N ASP A 242 -11.26 -6.03 16.55
CA ASP A 242 -11.71 -6.54 17.84
C ASP A 242 -10.56 -7.13 18.65
N PHE A 243 -10.30 -6.55 19.81
CA PHE A 243 -9.23 -6.98 20.72
C PHE A 243 -9.73 -7.20 22.14
N ASP A 244 -8.97 -7.98 22.90
CA ASP A 244 -9.12 -8.08 24.36
C ASP A 244 -8.87 -6.71 24.99
N GLY A 245 -9.94 -6.09 25.47
CA GLY A 245 -9.91 -4.75 26.07
C GLY A 245 -9.02 -4.66 27.31
N HIS A 246 -8.77 -5.77 28.00
CA HIS A 246 -7.89 -5.78 29.17
C HIS A 246 -6.41 -5.66 28.81
N LYS A 247 -6.05 -5.90 27.54
CA LYS A 247 -4.68 -5.84 27.02
C LYS A 247 -4.36 -4.55 26.26
N VAL A 248 -5.38 -3.79 25.84
CA VAL A 248 -5.18 -2.58 25.03
C VAL A 248 -4.48 -1.49 25.83
N ASN A 249 -3.40 -0.93 25.31
CA ASN A 249 -2.82 0.30 25.81
C ASN A 249 -3.66 1.51 25.34
N PHE A 250 -4.74 1.81 26.07
CA PHE A 250 -5.67 2.88 25.70
C PHE A 250 -5.04 4.28 25.74
N ASP A 251 -4.11 4.52 26.65
CA ASP A 251 -3.48 5.84 26.79
C ASP A 251 -2.60 6.17 25.59
N GLU A 252 -1.79 5.19 25.17
CA GLU A 252 -1.02 5.28 23.94
C GLU A 252 -1.92 5.47 22.71
N LEU A 253 -3.00 4.68 22.59
CA LEU A 253 -3.93 4.78 21.47
C LEU A 253 -4.57 6.17 21.38
N MET A 254 -4.96 6.76 22.52
CA MET A 254 -5.53 8.13 22.56
C MET A 254 -4.53 9.19 22.11
N LEU A 255 -3.25 9.06 22.49
CA LEU A 255 -2.19 9.97 22.03
C LEU A 255 -1.98 9.83 20.52
N ARG A 256 -1.97 8.60 20.00
CA ARG A 256 -1.80 8.32 18.57
C ARG A 256 -2.92 8.91 17.70
N GLN A 257 -4.16 8.89 18.17
CA GLN A 257 -5.30 9.45 17.42
C GLN A 257 -5.21 10.97 17.22
N LYS A 258 -4.40 11.68 18.01
CA LYS A 258 -4.20 13.13 17.88
C LYS A 258 -3.11 13.51 16.89
N ARG A 259 -2.47 12.54 16.24
CA ARG A 259 -1.30 12.78 15.39
C ARG A 259 -1.52 13.82 14.28
N PHE A 260 -2.72 13.87 13.70
CA PHE A 260 -3.07 14.79 12.60
C PHE A 260 -4.06 15.88 13.03
N GLU A 261 -4.22 16.11 14.34
CA GLU A 261 -5.21 17.05 14.86
C GLU A 261 -5.00 18.47 14.31
N GLN A 262 -3.74 18.88 14.07
CA GLN A 262 -3.45 20.18 13.47
C GLN A 262 -3.94 20.24 12.02
N GLU A 263 -3.55 19.28 11.18
CA GLU A 263 -3.93 19.22 9.77
C GLU A 263 -5.44 19.07 9.59
N GLU A 264 -6.11 18.31 10.45
CA GLU A 264 -7.56 18.16 10.48
C GLU A 264 -8.27 19.50 10.75
N HIS A 265 -7.79 20.27 11.73
CA HIS A 265 -8.32 21.61 12.00
C HIS A 265 -8.11 22.56 10.82
N GLU A 266 -6.90 22.60 10.26
CA GLU A 266 -6.58 23.46 9.12
C GLU A 266 -7.41 23.13 7.87
N ALA A 267 -7.61 21.84 7.60
CA ALA A 267 -8.46 21.36 6.51
C ALA A 267 -9.93 21.74 6.72
N MET A 268 -10.44 21.60 7.95
CA MET A 268 -11.81 21.95 8.29
C MET A 268 -12.08 23.45 8.17
N ASP A 269 -11.16 24.29 8.66
CA ASP A 269 -11.28 25.74 8.56
C ASP A 269 -11.24 26.21 7.11
N ARG A 270 -10.38 25.60 6.27
CA ARG A 270 -10.34 25.86 4.83
C ARG A 270 -11.66 25.49 4.17
N TYR A 271 -12.21 24.32 4.47
CA TYR A 271 -13.48 23.86 3.94
C TYR A 271 -14.65 24.78 4.31
N ARG A 272 -14.73 25.23 5.57
CA ARG A 272 -15.75 26.19 6.01
C ARG A 272 -15.68 27.49 5.24
N ARG A 273 -14.49 28.08 5.11
CA ARG A 273 -14.29 29.32 4.34
C ARG A 273 -14.69 29.17 2.88
N GLU A 274 -14.33 28.05 2.25
CA GLU A 274 -14.69 27.81 0.84
C GLU A 274 -16.20 27.61 0.66
N ARG A 275 -16.86 26.91 1.60
CA ARG A 275 -18.33 26.79 1.57
C ARG A 275 -19.04 28.11 1.74
N GLU A 276 -18.60 28.95 2.67
CA GLU A 276 -19.15 30.30 2.85
C GLU A 276 -18.99 31.12 1.56
N ARG A 277 -17.82 31.03 0.93
CA ARG A 277 -17.56 31.69 -0.36
C ARG A 277 -18.49 31.18 -1.46
N LEU A 278 -18.60 29.86 -1.67
CA LEU A 278 -19.49 29.28 -2.68
C LEU A 278 -20.96 29.66 -2.43
N THR A 279 -21.37 29.68 -1.16
CA THR A 279 -22.71 30.14 -0.76
C THR A 279 -22.93 31.60 -1.13
N SER A 280 -21.95 32.48 -0.87
CA SER A 280 -22.01 33.89 -1.26
C SER A 280 -22.10 34.11 -2.78
N LEU A 281 -21.62 33.15 -3.58
CA LEU A 281 -21.69 33.16 -5.04
C LEU A 281 -22.98 32.51 -5.59
N GLY A 282 -23.93 32.13 -4.73
CA GLY A 282 -25.15 31.43 -5.14
C GLY A 282 -24.95 29.96 -5.52
N ARG A 283 -23.74 29.42 -5.27
CA ARG A 283 -23.35 28.02 -5.55
C ARG A 283 -23.29 27.16 -4.28
N GLY A 284 -23.98 27.57 -3.22
CA GLY A 284 -23.90 26.92 -1.89
C GLY A 284 -24.38 25.47 -1.82
N GLY A 285 -25.07 24.98 -2.86
CA GLY A 285 -25.50 23.59 -3.01
C GLY A 285 -24.53 22.70 -3.80
N GLU A 286 -23.44 23.25 -4.33
CA GLU A 286 -22.42 22.48 -5.04
C GLU A 286 -21.41 21.89 -4.06
N ASN A 287 -21.18 20.59 -4.17
CA ASN A 287 -20.07 19.95 -3.47
C ASN A 287 -18.77 20.42 -4.16
N PRO A 288 -17.87 21.15 -3.46
CA PRO A 288 -16.61 21.59 -4.06
C PRO A 288 -15.71 20.43 -4.51
N ALA A 289 -15.96 19.22 -4.03
CA ALA A 289 -15.40 18.02 -4.60
C ALA A 289 -16.24 17.58 -5.81
N GLU A 290 -15.85 18.00 -7.01
CA GLU A 290 -16.29 17.34 -8.23
C GLU A 290 -15.92 15.85 -8.15
N ILE A 291 -16.84 14.97 -8.54
CA ILE A 291 -16.56 13.53 -8.68
C ILE A 291 -15.98 13.35 -10.08
N PRO A 292 -14.68 13.05 -10.24
CA PRO A 292 -14.10 12.89 -11.56
C PRO A 292 -14.64 11.61 -12.20
N SER A 293 -14.83 11.61 -13.51
CA SER A 293 -14.96 10.37 -14.26
C SER A 293 -13.72 9.50 -14.02
N ARG A 294 -13.89 8.18 -14.01
CA ARG A 294 -12.76 7.23 -13.92
C ARG A 294 -11.74 7.42 -15.06
N SER A 295 -12.16 8.04 -16.17
CA SER A 295 -11.23 8.46 -17.24
C SER A 295 -10.28 9.54 -16.73
N ARG A 296 -8.99 9.28 -16.89
CA ARG A 296 -7.95 10.29 -16.72
C ARG A 296 -8.02 11.25 -17.91
N PRO A 297 -7.68 12.54 -17.76
CA PRO A 297 -7.34 13.37 -18.92
C PRO A 297 -6.20 12.69 -19.71
N ASP A 298 -6.26 12.77 -21.03
CA ASP A 298 -5.19 12.28 -21.91
C ASP A 298 -3.86 12.87 -21.45
N VAL A 299 -2.85 12.01 -21.26
CA VAL A 299 -1.47 12.48 -21.06
C VAL A 299 -1.10 13.22 -22.34
N ALA A 300 -1.01 14.55 -22.26
CA ALA A 300 -0.59 15.37 -23.38
C ALA A 300 0.90 15.10 -23.64
N LEU A 301 1.18 14.14 -24.52
CA LEU A 301 2.53 13.81 -24.92
C LEU A 301 3.09 14.97 -25.75
N ALA A 302 4.22 15.51 -25.33
CA ALA A 302 4.92 16.52 -26.12
C ALA A 302 5.21 15.94 -27.52
N PRO A 303 5.04 16.72 -28.60
CA PRO A 303 5.36 16.24 -29.94
C PRO A 303 6.85 15.89 -30.02
N ILE A 304 7.15 14.60 -30.23
CA ILE A 304 8.51 14.08 -30.32
C ILE A 304 8.94 14.12 -31.78
N PRO A 305 10.14 14.65 -32.12
CA PRO A 305 10.66 14.64 -33.48
C PRO A 305 10.65 13.24 -34.09
N ASP A 306 10.36 13.11 -35.37
CA ASP A 306 10.43 11.82 -36.05
C ASP A 306 11.85 11.24 -36.02
N PRO A 307 11.99 9.92 -35.86
CA PRO A 307 13.30 9.30 -35.90
C PRO A 307 13.95 9.55 -37.28
N PRO A 308 15.27 9.77 -37.34
CA PRO A 308 15.98 9.78 -38.61
C PRO A 308 15.79 8.43 -39.32
N PRO A 309 15.84 8.40 -40.67
CA PRO A 309 15.63 7.17 -41.41
C PRO A 309 16.65 6.09 -40.99
N PRO A 310 16.23 4.81 -40.93
CA PRO A 310 17.12 3.71 -40.63
C PRO A 310 18.33 3.68 -41.57
N SER A 311 19.47 3.23 -41.06
CA SER A 311 20.67 2.95 -41.84
C SER A 311 20.83 1.44 -42.02
N ASP A 312 20.99 1.01 -43.26
CA ASP A 312 21.28 -0.39 -43.60
C ASP A 312 22.73 -0.79 -43.30
N THR A 313 23.56 0.12 -42.76
CA THR A 313 24.97 -0.18 -42.51
C THR A 313 25.11 -0.97 -41.20
N PRO A 314 25.54 -2.25 -41.24
CA PRO A 314 25.67 -3.04 -40.03
C PRO A 314 26.79 -2.50 -39.13
N LYS A 315 26.58 -2.50 -37.81
CA LYS A 315 27.60 -2.10 -36.85
C LYS A 315 28.79 -3.07 -36.92
N LYS A 316 29.98 -2.54 -37.20
CA LYS A 316 31.21 -3.32 -37.14
C LYS A 316 31.68 -3.43 -35.68
N PRO A 317 32.02 -4.63 -35.17
CA PRO A 317 32.55 -4.79 -33.82
C PRO A 317 33.81 -3.92 -33.60
N LYS A 318 33.76 -3.02 -32.62
CA LYS A 318 34.91 -2.19 -32.23
C LYS A 318 35.79 -2.94 -31.22
N LYS A 319 37.09 -2.71 -31.28
CA LYS A 319 38.02 -3.13 -30.22
C LYS A 319 37.86 -2.20 -29.02
N VAL A 320 37.93 -2.73 -27.80
CA VAL A 320 37.78 -1.95 -26.54
C VAL A 320 38.70 -0.72 -26.47
N GLN A 321 39.88 -0.79 -27.10
CA GLN A 321 40.85 0.32 -27.17
C GLN A 321 40.35 1.54 -27.99
N ASN A 322 39.32 1.36 -28.81
CA ASN A 322 38.80 2.37 -29.73
C ASN A 322 37.41 2.87 -29.29
N ILE A 323 37.11 2.79 -27.99
CA ILE A 323 35.81 3.13 -27.40
C ILE A 323 36.06 4.10 -26.24
N ALA A 324 35.14 5.04 -26.03
CA ALA A 324 35.21 5.96 -24.90
C ALA A 324 35.28 5.20 -23.56
N PRO A 325 36.24 5.57 -22.67
CA PRO A 325 36.50 4.82 -21.43
C PRO A 325 35.40 4.99 -20.38
N THR A 326 34.67 6.10 -20.40
CA THR A 326 33.56 6.39 -19.51
C THR A 326 32.23 6.23 -20.24
N LYS A 327 31.17 5.98 -19.48
CA LYS A 327 29.79 6.10 -19.95
C LYS A 327 29.48 7.54 -20.32
N MET A 328 28.52 7.71 -21.22
CA MET A 328 27.86 8.98 -21.40
C MET A 328 27.12 9.36 -20.11
N ASP A 329 27.41 10.53 -19.56
CA ASP A 329 26.77 11.01 -18.34
C ASP A 329 25.27 11.23 -18.56
N MET A 330 24.47 10.86 -17.56
CA MET A 330 23.03 11.11 -17.59
C MET A 330 22.79 12.54 -17.13
N PRO A 331 22.10 13.38 -17.92
CA PRO A 331 21.68 14.69 -17.46
C PRO A 331 20.78 14.55 -16.23
N VAL A 332 21.09 15.31 -15.18
CA VAL A 332 20.31 15.36 -13.95
C VAL A 332 19.92 16.79 -13.64
N GLN A 333 18.80 16.99 -12.95
CA GLN A 333 18.48 18.28 -12.36
C GLN A 333 19.54 18.68 -11.32
N GLU A 334 19.78 19.98 -11.19
CA GLU A 334 20.66 20.54 -10.15
C GLU A 334 20.13 20.21 -8.75
N ALA A 335 21.04 19.83 -7.83
CA ALA A 335 20.67 19.36 -6.50
C ALA A 335 19.83 20.40 -5.71
N SER A 336 20.19 21.68 -5.83
CA SER A 336 19.49 22.78 -5.16
C SER A 336 18.07 23.06 -5.69
N GLU A 337 17.77 22.63 -6.92
CA GLU A 337 16.45 22.78 -7.54
C GLU A 337 15.60 21.53 -7.30
N ARG A 338 16.15 20.34 -7.57
CA ARG A 338 15.42 19.07 -7.50
C ARG A 338 14.95 18.69 -6.09
N VAL A 339 15.59 19.24 -5.05
CA VAL A 339 15.16 19.05 -3.66
C VAL A 339 13.83 19.76 -3.36
N ARG A 340 13.32 20.61 -4.25
CA ARG A 340 12.08 21.40 -4.06
C ARG A 340 10.91 20.95 -4.93
N ASN A 341 11.07 19.89 -5.70
CA ASN A 341 10.04 19.35 -6.59
C ASN A 341 10.06 17.82 -6.57
N PHE A 342 9.01 17.21 -7.13
CA PHE A 342 8.89 15.76 -7.30
C PHE A 342 9.12 15.32 -8.75
N ASP A 343 9.67 16.20 -9.59
CA ASP A 343 9.97 15.91 -10.99
C ASP A 343 11.15 14.95 -11.10
N GLU A 344 11.22 14.21 -12.21
CA GLU A 344 12.24 13.19 -12.44
C GLU A 344 13.66 13.77 -12.37
N VAL A 345 14.51 13.25 -11.46
CA VAL A 345 15.87 13.77 -11.27
C VAL A 345 16.76 13.51 -12.49
N ALA A 346 16.77 12.27 -12.98
CA ALA A 346 17.48 11.91 -14.20
C ALA A 346 16.59 12.24 -15.41
N ILE A 347 17.03 13.15 -16.27
CA ILE A 347 16.19 13.74 -17.34
C ILE A 347 16.18 12.88 -18.62
N GLY A 348 17.09 11.89 -18.72
CA GLY A 348 17.17 11.00 -19.86
C GLY A 348 18.18 11.45 -20.91
N TYR A 349 18.53 10.55 -21.83
CA TYR A 349 19.42 10.87 -22.94
C TYR A 349 18.70 11.63 -24.05
N THR A 350 19.43 12.56 -24.68
CA THR A 350 19.06 13.00 -26.03
C THR A 350 19.36 11.89 -27.04
N MET A 351 18.80 12.00 -28.25
CA MET A 351 19.08 11.05 -29.32
C MET A 351 20.57 10.95 -29.65
N GLU A 352 21.29 12.08 -29.64
CA GLU A 352 22.73 12.13 -29.91
C GLU A 352 23.53 11.39 -28.83
N MET A 353 23.20 11.63 -27.56
CA MET A 353 23.81 10.94 -26.41
C MET A 353 23.55 9.43 -26.46
N ALA A 354 22.32 9.03 -26.78
CA ALA A 354 21.94 7.62 -26.89
C ALA A 354 22.69 6.91 -28.02
N LEU A 355 22.85 7.57 -29.18
CA LEU A 355 23.64 7.03 -30.30
C LEU A 355 25.12 6.88 -29.93
N GLU A 356 25.70 7.87 -29.26
CA GLU A 356 27.11 7.82 -28.81
C GLU A 356 27.35 6.72 -27.76
N GLU A 357 26.45 6.57 -26.79
CA GLU A 357 26.55 5.49 -25.81
C GLU A 357 26.32 4.11 -26.45
N ALA A 358 25.34 3.99 -27.35
CA ALA A 358 25.08 2.75 -28.09
C ALA A 358 26.29 2.31 -28.92
N GLU A 359 27.08 3.25 -29.44
CA GLU A 359 28.33 2.99 -30.17
C GLU A 359 29.39 2.28 -29.31
N ARG A 360 29.34 2.40 -27.97
CA ARG A 360 30.27 1.70 -27.05
C ARG A 360 30.05 0.19 -26.97
N CYS A 361 28.87 -0.32 -27.31
CA CYS A 361 28.60 -1.75 -27.32
C CYS A 361 29.40 -2.48 -28.42
N ILE A 362 30.16 -3.50 -28.08
CA ILE A 362 31.01 -4.23 -29.07
C ILE A 362 30.29 -5.36 -29.82
N ILE A 363 28.99 -5.56 -29.59
CA ILE A 363 28.20 -6.67 -30.16
C ILE A 363 28.91 -8.01 -29.94
N CYS A 364 29.01 -8.38 -28.65
CA CYS A 364 29.75 -9.57 -28.23
C CYS A 364 29.19 -10.83 -28.91
N LYS A 365 30.08 -11.68 -29.45
CA LYS A 365 29.69 -13.01 -29.96
C LYS A 365 29.05 -13.90 -28.89
N LYS A 366 29.51 -13.76 -27.64
CA LYS A 366 28.93 -14.41 -26.45
C LYS A 366 28.54 -13.31 -25.45
N PRO A 367 27.32 -12.77 -25.52
CA PRO A 367 26.92 -11.67 -24.67
C PRO A 367 26.58 -12.16 -23.26
N HIS A 368 27.42 -11.82 -22.29
CA HIS A 368 27.18 -12.13 -20.87
C HIS A 368 26.11 -11.21 -20.24
N CYS A 369 25.79 -10.09 -20.89
CA CYS A 369 24.76 -9.18 -20.42
C CYS A 369 23.34 -9.77 -20.50
N ILE A 370 23.07 -10.70 -21.42
CA ILE A 370 21.76 -11.37 -21.57
C ILE A 370 21.45 -12.24 -20.35
N PRO A 371 22.26 -13.26 -19.98
CA PRO A 371 22.00 -14.05 -18.77
C PRO A 371 22.16 -13.24 -17.47
N GLY A 372 22.82 -12.08 -17.53
CA GLY A 372 22.88 -11.12 -16.41
C GLY A 372 21.59 -10.30 -16.24
N CYS A 373 20.64 -10.37 -17.18
CA CYS A 373 19.32 -9.75 -17.08
C CYS A 373 18.29 -10.81 -16.65
N PRO A 374 17.55 -10.62 -15.54
CA PRO A 374 16.60 -11.63 -15.06
C PRO A 374 15.43 -11.97 -16.01
N VAL A 375 15.18 -11.12 -17.02
CA VAL A 375 14.18 -11.39 -18.08
C VAL A 375 14.83 -11.67 -19.44
N GLU A 376 16.15 -11.81 -19.47
CA GLU A 376 16.94 -12.22 -20.65
C GLU A 376 16.73 -11.34 -21.90
N ILE A 377 16.70 -10.02 -21.72
CA ILE A 377 16.63 -9.07 -22.84
C ILE A 377 17.78 -9.34 -23.82
N ASN A 378 17.48 -9.37 -25.12
CA ASN A 378 18.50 -9.44 -26.16
C ASN A 378 19.21 -8.07 -26.35
N ILE A 379 20.08 -7.76 -25.38
CA ILE A 379 20.74 -6.46 -25.25
C ILE A 379 21.54 -6.06 -26.49
N PRO A 380 22.37 -6.93 -27.09
CA PRO A 380 23.10 -6.57 -28.31
C PRO A 380 22.16 -6.23 -29.48
N ALA A 381 21.02 -6.92 -29.62
CA ALA A 381 20.11 -6.71 -30.74
C ALA A 381 19.40 -5.36 -30.65
N PHE A 382 18.85 -4.98 -29.49
CA PHE A 382 18.21 -3.66 -29.39
C PHE A 382 19.25 -2.54 -29.55
N ILE A 383 20.44 -2.67 -28.97
CA ILE A 383 21.50 -1.65 -29.13
C ILE A 383 21.97 -1.55 -30.59
N ASP A 384 22.07 -2.65 -31.33
CA ASP A 384 22.39 -2.62 -32.76
C ASP A 384 21.30 -1.88 -33.56
N ALA A 385 20.02 -2.08 -33.21
CA ALA A 385 18.92 -1.34 -33.80
C ALA A 385 18.99 0.17 -33.49
N ILE A 386 19.40 0.57 -32.28
CA ILE A 386 19.68 1.99 -31.95
C ILE A 386 20.76 2.57 -32.88
N VAL A 387 21.88 1.86 -33.06
CA VAL A 387 22.97 2.32 -33.93
C VAL A 387 22.53 2.45 -35.39
N LYS A 388 21.64 1.56 -35.84
CA LYS A 388 20.99 1.64 -37.16
C LYS A 388 19.88 2.68 -37.25
N ARG A 389 19.55 3.38 -36.15
CA ARG A 389 18.42 4.32 -36.07
C ARG A 389 17.05 3.67 -36.32
N ASP A 390 16.96 2.36 -36.16
CA ASP A 390 15.69 1.63 -36.19
C ASP A 390 15.13 1.50 -34.77
N PHE A 391 14.61 2.61 -34.25
CA PHE A 391 14.12 2.68 -32.87
C PHE A 391 12.85 1.85 -32.66
N ARG A 392 12.04 1.64 -33.71
CA ARG A 392 10.85 0.78 -33.64
C ARG A 392 11.27 -0.68 -33.46
N GLU A 393 12.25 -1.17 -34.24
CA GLU A 393 12.79 -2.51 -34.05
C GLU A 393 13.47 -2.64 -32.68
N SER A 394 14.23 -1.63 -32.24
CA SER A 394 14.81 -1.61 -30.91
C SER A 394 13.75 -1.78 -29.82
N TYR A 395 12.63 -1.05 -29.92
CA TYR A 395 11.53 -1.15 -28.98
C TYR A 395 10.85 -2.53 -29.04
N ARG A 396 10.61 -3.07 -30.23
CA ARG A 396 10.06 -4.43 -30.42
C ARG A 396 10.91 -5.50 -29.75
N VAL A 397 12.24 -5.42 -29.89
CA VAL A 397 13.18 -6.33 -29.22
C VAL A 397 13.07 -6.21 -27.70
N LEU A 398 12.99 -4.99 -27.14
CA LEU A 398 12.79 -4.80 -25.70
C LEU A 398 11.48 -5.43 -25.20
N LYS A 399 10.35 -5.12 -25.85
CA LYS A 399 9.01 -5.60 -25.45
C LYS A 399 8.80 -7.11 -25.61
N SER A 400 9.67 -7.78 -26.38
CA SER A 400 9.68 -9.25 -26.48
C SER A 400 10.08 -9.96 -25.19
N ALA A 401 10.87 -9.29 -24.34
CA ALA A 401 11.41 -9.86 -23.11
C ALA A 401 10.98 -9.10 -21.85
N ASN A 402 10.67 -7.80 -21.98
CA ASN A 402 10.34 -6.94 -20.85
C ASN A 402 8.97 -6.30 -21.06
N ALA A 403 8.02 -6.56 -20.14
CA ALA A 403 6.71 -5.92 -20.19
C ALA A 403 6.77 -4.42 -19.81
N LEU A 404 7.79 -3.99 -19.04
CA LEU A 404 7.89 -2.66 -18.42
C LEU A 404 9.27 -2.01 -18.69
N PRO A 405 9.74 -1.87 -19.95
CA PRO A 405 11.08 -1.35 -20.25
C PRO A 405 11.30 0.08 -19.73
N ALA A 406 10.29 0.95 -19.78
CA ALA A 406 10.42 2.32 -19.28
C ALA A 406 10.62 2.37 -17.76
N VAL A 407 10.07 1.40 -17.02
CA VAL A 407 10.27 1.22 -15.58
C VAL A 407 11.66 0.63 -15.31
N CYS A 408 12.00 -0.47 -15.98
CA CYS A 408 13.22 -1.22 -15.71
C CYS A 408 14.48 -0.40 -16.01
N GLY A 409 14.49 0.37 -17.09
CA GLY A 409 15.59 1.27 -17.43
C GLY A 409 15.87 2.33 -16.35
N ARG A 410 14.87 2.70 -15.54
CA ARG A 410 14.98 3.66 -14.43
C ARG A 410 15.43 3.02 -13.12
N VAL A 411 14.83 1.89 -12.75
CA VAL A 411 14.90 1.39 -11.36
C VAL A 411 15.74 0.13 -11.17
N CYS A 412 16.19 -0.53 -12.24
CA CYS A 412 17.08 -1.68 -12.10
C CYS A 412 18.40 -1.27 -11.43
N PRO A 413 18.97 -2.07 -10.52
CA PRO A 413 20.34 -1.88 -10.06
C PRO A 413 21.29 -2.54 -11.07
N GLN A 414 21.55 -1.85 -12.18
CA GLN A 414 22.32 -2.40 -13.30
C GLN A 414 23.75 -2.81 -12.88
N GLU A 415 24.31 -2.15 -11.85
CA GLU A 415 25.62 -2.39 -11.25
C GLU A 415 25.80 -3.79 -10.64
N VAL A 416 24.71 -4.51 -10.39
CA VAL A 416 24.71 -5.92 -9.94
C VAL A 416 24.00 -6.86 -10.92
N GLN A 417 23.69 -6.40 -12.14
CA GLN A 417 22.92 -7.14 -13.15
C GLN A 417 23.59 -7.12 -14.54
N CYS A 418 22.89 -6.60 -15.56
CA CYS A 418 23.32 -6.65 -16.95
C CYS A 418 24.63 -5.88 -17.20
N GLU A 419 24.83 -4.75 -16.52
CA GLU A 419 26.04 -3.93 -16.68
C GLU A 419 27.23 -4.51 -15.90
N ALA A 420 26.97 -5.13 -14.73
CA ALA A 420 27.97 -5.88 -13.97
C ALA A 420 28.61 -7.01 -14.81
N ASN A 421 27.82 -7.61 -15.69
CA ASN A 421 28.24 -8.70 -16.57
C ASN A 421 28.75 -8.23 -17.95
N CYS A 422 28.79 -6.91 -18.20
CA CYS A 422 29.23 -6.39 -19.48
C CYS A 422 30.73 -6.63 -19.70
N VAL A 423 31.10 -7.19 -20.86
CA VAL A 423 32.49 -7.60 -21.16
C VAL A 423 33.46 -6.41 -21.13
N ILE A 424 33.02 -5.21 -21.55
CA ILE A 424 33.87 -4.01 -21.52
C ILE A 424 34.10 -3.51 -20.08
N GLY A 425 33.16 -3.79 -19.16
CA GLY A 425 33.20 -3.46 -17.74
C GLY A 425 34.43 -3.99 -16.99
N LYS A 426 35.14 -4.97 -17.56
CA LYS A 426 36.38 -5.53 -17.01
C LYS A 426 37.60 -4.63 -17.18
N LYS A 427 37.54 -3.63 -18.07
CA LYS A 427 38.67 -2.75 -18.40
C LYS A 427 38.34 -1.26 -18.27
N ILE A 428 37.12 -0.90 -18.64
CA ILE A 428 36.59 0.46 -18.64
C ILE A 428 35.14 0.40 -18.14
N GLU A 429 34.45 1.53 -18.03
CA GLU A 429 33.05 1.49 -17.57
C GLU A 429 32.15 0.67 -18.51
N PRO A 430 31.17 -0.08 -17.99
CA PRO A 430 30.28 -0.88 -18.83
C PRO A 430 29.41 0.01 -19.74
N VAL A 431 28.77 -0.58 -20.75
CA VAL A 431 27.74 0.12 -21.54
C VAL A 431 26.58 0.49 -20.61
N ALA A 432 26.04 1.70 -20.71
CA ALA A 432 24.89 2.14 -19.94
C ALA A 432 23.58 1.55 -20.49
N ILE A 433 23.41 0.25 -20.35
CA ILE A 433 22.30 -0.54 -20.89
C ILE A 433 20.96 -0.01 -20.37
N GLY A 434 20.85 0.27 -19.07
CA GLY A 434 19.60 0.77 -18.49
C GLY A 434 19.18 2.13 -19.04
N ARG A 435 20.16 3.02 -19.28
CA ARG A 435 19.92 4.35 -19.86
C ARG A 435 19.46 4.28 -21.32
N LEU A 436 20.00 3.33 -22.10
CA LEU A 436 19.57 3.06 -23.48
C LEU A 436 18.19 2.39 -23.54
N GLU A 437 17.90 1.45 -22.63
CA GLU A 437 16.58 0.84 -22.49
C GLU A 437 15.53 1.91 -22.19
N ARG A 438 15.80 2.78 -21.20
CA ARG A 438 14.95 3.92 -20.86
C ARG A 438 14.72 4.83 -22.08
N PHE A 439 15.79 5.24 -22.76
CA PHE A 439 15.69 6.13 -23.92
C PHE A 439 14.73 5.59 -24.99
N ILE A 440 14.87 4.31 -25.34
CA ILE A 440 14.00 3.70 -26.38
C ILE A 440 12.57 3.55 -25.91
N ALA A 441 12.37 3.16 -24.66
CA ALA A 441 11.02 3.05 -24.10
C ALA A 441 10.33 4.42 -24.07
N ASP A 442 11.02 5.47 -23.58
CA ASP A 442 10.51 6.84 -23.56
C ASP A 442 10.24 7.36 -24.99
N PHE A 443 11.09 7.02 -25.97
CA PHE A 443 10.91 7.43 -27.37
C PHE A 443 9.69 6.77 -28.04
N ALA A 444 9.29 5.58 -27.59
CA ALA A 444 8.16 4.83 -28.14
C ALA A 444 6.79 5.35 -27.67
N VAL A 445 6.75 6.04 -26.52
CA VAL A 445 5.53 6.56 -25.91
C VAL A 445 4.77 7.46 -26.91
N GLY A 446 3.46 7.21 -27.07
CA GLY A 446 2.59 7.99 -27.95
C GLY A 446 2.68 7.70 -29.45
N ARG A 447 3.55 6.78 -29.87
CA ARG A 447 3.76 6.47 -31.30
C ARG A 447 2.91 5.32 -31.83
N GLY A 448 2.13 4.67 -30.97
CA GLY A 448 1.32 3.50 -31.33
C GLY A 448 2.18 2.33 -31.82
N TRP A 449 3.40 2.19 -31.30
CA TRP A 449 4.31 1.09 -31.66
C TRP A 449 3.97 -0.22 -30.98
N ASP A 450 3.19 -0.17 -29.90
CA ASP A 450 2.52 -1.33 -29.33
C ASP A 450 1.38 -1.72 -30.27
N ASP A 451 1.68 -2.67 -31.16
CA ASP A 451 0.72 -3.23 -32.11
C ASP A 451 0.13 -4.51 -31.50
N PRO A 452 -1.16 -4.53 -31.13
CA PRO A 452 -1.82 -5.76 -30.72
C PRO A 452 -2.03 -6.62 -31.97
N SER A 453 -1.01 -7.40 -32.33
CA SER A 453 -1.17 -8.47 -33.33
C SER A 453 -2.38 -9.34 -32.95
N GLU A 454 -3.09 -9.90 -33.93
CA GLU A 454 -4.21 -10.82 -33.65
C GLU A 454 -3.74 -11.95 -32.73
N ILE A 455 -4.23 -11.95 -31.48
CA ILE A 455 -3.93 -12.97 -30.48
C ILE A 455 -4.98 -14.09 -30.61
N GLU A 456 -4.53 -15.27 -31.04
CA GLU A 456 -5.38 -16.46 -31.07
C GLU A 456 -5.82 -16.85 -29.66
N GLN A 457 -7.12 -17.02 -29.45
CA GLN A 457 -7.67 -17.31 -28.11
C GLN A 457 -7.49 -18.80 -27.76
N SER A 458 -6.87 -19.06 -26.61
CA SER A 458 -6.63 -20.41 -26.09
C SER A 458 -7.88 -21.08 -25.49
N GLY A 459 -8.92 -20.30 -25.18
CA GLY A 459 -10.10 -20.75 -24.43
C GLY A 459 -9.85 -20.99 -22.94
N LYS A 460 -8.66 -20.65 -22.43
CA LYS A 460 -8.26 -20.78 -21.02
C LYS A 460 -8.39 -19.46 -20.28
N LYS A 461 -8.60 -19.54 -18.96
CA LYS A 461 -8.76 -18.37 -18.07
C LYS A 461 -7.74 -18.39 -16.93
N ALA A 462 -7.11 -17.25 -16.67
CA ALA A 462 -6.19 -17.10 -15.55
C ALA A 462 -6.50 -15.86 -14.70
N ALA A 463 -6.40 -16.02 -13.38
CA ALA A 463 -6.45 -14.90 -12.44
C ALA A 463 -5.04 -14.56 -11.94
N VAL A 464 -4.71 -13.28 -11.91
CA VAL A 464 -3.43 -12.74 -11.41
C VAL A 464 -3.73 -11.89 -10.18
N VAL A 465 -3.25 -12.31 -9.00
CA VAL A 465 -3.51 -11.64 -7.73
C VAL A 465 -2.34 -10.71 -7.39
N GLY A 466 -2.58 -9.41 -7.52
CA GLY A 466 -1.60 -8.33 -7.33
C GLY A 466 -1.11 -7.75 -8.65
N ALA A 467 -1.22 -6.42 -8.81
CA ALA A 467 -0.80 -5.68 -9.99
C ALA A 467 0.61 -5.06 -9.84
N GLY A 468 1.49 -5.70 -9.05
CA GLY A 468 2.91 -5.35 -8.99
C GLY A 468 3.71 -5.87 -10.19
N PRO A 469 5.03 -5.62 -10.26
CA PRO A 469 5.86 -6.02 -11.40
C PRO A 469 5.75 -7.50 -11.79
N ALA A 470 5.70 -8.40 -10.81
CA ALA A 470 5.54 -9.84 -11.06
C ALA A 470 4.19 -10.18 -11.71
N GLY A 471 3.10 -9.58 -11.21
CA GLY A 471 1.76 -9.79 -11.76
C GLY A 471 1.61 -9.22 -13.17
N LEU A 472 2.12 -8.00 -13.40
CA LEU A 472 2.10 -7.37 -14.73
C LEU A 472 2.92 -8.17 -15.76
N ALA A 473 4.09 -8.69 -15.37
CA ALA A 473 4.89 -9.55 -16.24
C ALA A 473 4.19 -10.89 -16.53
N CYS A 474 3.60 -11.52 -15.51
CA CYS A 474 2.85 -12.77 -15.67
C CYS A 474 1.64 -12.56 -16.60
N ALA A 475 0.84 -11.52 -16.36
CA ALA A 475 -0.31 -11.17 -17.18
C ALA A 475 0.09 -10.89 -18.64
N GLY A 476 1.19 -10.16 -18.85
CA GLY A 476 1.70 -9.84 -20.18
C GLY A 476 2.12 -11.07 -20.99
N ASP A 477 2.75 -12.07 -20.36
CA ASP A 477 3.12 -13.31 -21.05
C ASP A 477 1.90 -14.22 -21.29
N LEU A 478 0.95 -14.28 -20.34
CA LEU A 478 -0.27 -15.07 -20.48
C LEU A 478 -1.21 -14.54 -21.57
N VAL A 479 -1.42 -13.21 -21.63
CA VAL A 479 -2.31 -12.61 -22.62
C VAL A 479 -1.78 -12.80 -24.04
N LYS A 480 -0.46 -12.71 -24.24
CA LYS A 480 0.20 -12.98 -25.53
C LYS A 480 0.05 -14.43 -25.99
N ALA A 481 -0.15 -15.36 -25.06
CA ALA A 481 -0.44 -16.76 -25.33
C ALA A 481 -1.95 -17.05 -25.50
N GLY A 482 -2.80 -16.03 -25.57
CA GLY A 482 -4.23 -16.19 -25.81
C GLY A 482 -5.07 -16.56 -24.59
N VAL A 483 -4.54 -16.40 -23.37
CA VAL A 483 -5.29 -16.65 -22.13
C VAL A 483 -6.17 -15.44 -21.81
N ASP A 484 -7.40 -15.66 -21.37
CA ASP A 484 -8.26 -14.60 -20.83
C ASP A 484 -7.80 -14.29 -19.39
N VAL A 485 -7.09 -13.15 -19.24
CA VAL A 485 -6.42 -12.77 -17.99
C VAL A 485 -7.18 -11.67 -17.27
N THR A 486 -7.48 -11.90 -15.99
CA THR A 486 -7.96 -10.88 -15.05
C THR A 486 -6.94 -10.66 -13.94
N VAL A 487 -6.48 -9.42 -13.77
CA VAL A 487 -5.61 -8.97 -12.68
C VAL A 487 -6.47 -8.36 -11.57
N TYR A 488 -6.39 -8.91 -10.37
CA TYR A 488 -7.05 -8.41 -9.17
C TYR A 488 -6.07 -7.61 -8.31
N GLU A 489 -6.40 -6.36 -7.98
CA GLU A 489 -5.56 -5.47 -7.19
C GLU A 489 -6.34 -4.90 -6.00
N ALA A 490 -5.71 -4.92 -4.82
CA ALA A 490 -6.34 -4.49 -3.58
C ALA A 490 -6.46 -2.96 -3.47
N LEU A 491 -5.52 -2.23 -4.08
CA LEU A 491 -5.51 -0.77 -4.12
C LEU A 491 -6.37 -0.24 -5.28
N HIS A 492 -6.64 1.06 -5.23
CA HIS A 492 -7.41 1.77 -6.26
C HIS A 492 -6.55 2.13 -7.51
N VAL A 493 -5.30 1.65 -7.59
CA VAL A 493 -4.39 1.79 -8.73
C VAL A 493 -3.59 0.51 -8.95
N ALA A 494 -3.22 0.23 -10.19
CA ALA A 494 -2.29 -0.84 -10.56
C ALA A 494 -0.83 -0.34 -10.53
N GLY A 495 0.12 -1.25 -10.25
CA GLY A 495 1.57 -0.98 -10.26
C GLY A 495 2.30 -1.41 -8.98
N GLY A 496 1.57 -1.67 -7.89
CA GLY A 496 2.16 -2.09 -6.61
C GLY A 496 3.22 -1.08 -6.12
N VAL A 497 4.40 -1.58 -5.74
CA VAL A 497 5.50 -0.74 -5.21
C VAL A 497 5.93 0.36 -6.19
N LEU A 498 5.68 0.19 -7.49
CA LEU A 498 5.97 1.21 -8.49
C LEU A 498 5.16 2.49 -8.23
N LYS A 499 3.92 2.37 -7.72
CA LYS A 499 3.02 3.50 -7.42
C LYS A 499 3.12 4.00 -5.99
N TYR A 500 3.08 3.09 -5.01
CA TYR A 500 3.02 3.49 -3.60
C TYR A 500 4.39 3.65 -2.94
N GLY A 501 5.44 3.04 -3.51
CA GLY A 501 6.76 2.96 -2.89
C GLY A 501 7.79 3.86 -3.55
N ILE A 502 8.00 3.70 -4.86
CA ILE A 502 9.00 4.45 -5.62
C ILE A 502 8.46 5.87 -5.89
N PRO A 503 9.14 6.94 -5.47
CA PRO A 503 8.67 8.32 -5.70
C PRO A 503 8.77 8.76 -7.16
N GLU A 504 7.95 9.76 -7.53
CA GLU A 504 7.87 10.30 -8.90
C GLU A 504 9.19 10.88 -9.41
N PHE A 505 10.03 11.41 -8.52
CA PHE A 505 11.34 11.94 -8.88
C PHE A 505 12.33 10.85 -9.37
N ARG A 506 11.98 9.57 -9.20
CA ARG A 506 12.74 8.42 -9.68
C ARG A 506 11.98 7.58 -10.71
N LEU A 507 10.66 7.48 -10.56
CA LEU A 507 9.79 6.76 -11.47
C LEU A 507 8.47 7.52 -11.64
N PRO A 508 8.31 8.29 -12.73
CA PRO A 508 7.08 9.05 -12.97
C PRO A 508 5.85 8.14 -13.02
N ASN A 509 4.76 8.63 -12.43
CA ASN A 509 3.51 7.86 -12.36
C ASN A 509 2.94 7.54 -13.74
N ASP A 510 3.04 8.48 -14.67
CA ASP A 510 2.56 8.36 -16.05
C ASP A 510 3.25 7.20 -16.78
N THR A 511 4.55 7.00 -16.54
CA THR A 511 5.31 5.89 -17.12
C THR A 511 4.72 4.52 -16.74
N ILE A 512 4.24 4.38 -15.50
CA ILE A 512 3.64 3.14 -15.02
C ILE A 512 2.25 2.96 -15.65
N ASP A 513 1.47 4.04 -15.73
CA ASP A 513 0.11 3.98 -16.27
C ASP A 513 0.11 3.63 -17.75
N ILE A 514 1.03 4.20 -18.54
CA ILE A 514 1.20 3.86 -19.96
C ILE A 514 1.44 2.36 -20.16
N GLU A 515 2.28 1.74 -19.33
CA GLU A 515 2.58 0.32 -19.45
C GLU A 515 1.40 -0.58 -19.01
N VAL A 516 0.64 -0.15 -17.99
CA VAL A 516 -0.59 -0.84 -17.57
C VAL A 516 -1.67 -0.71 -18.66
N GLU A 517 -1.82 0.46 -19.26
CA GLU A 517 -2.73 0.72 -20.37
C GLU A 517 -2.35 -0.10 -21.62
N ALA A 518 -1.06 -0.25 -21.90
CA ALA A 518 -0.59 -1.13 -22.97
C ALA A 518 -0.98 -2.60 -22.74
N LEU A 519 -0.89 -3.09 -21.50
CA LEU A 519 -1.38 -4.43 -21.14
C LEU A 519 -2.90 -4.55 -21.25
N ALA A 520 -3.64 -3.52 -20.84
CA ALA A 520 -5.09 -3.48 -20.98
C ALA A 520 -5.51 -3.49 -22.47
N ALA A 521 -4.79 -2.77 -23.32
CA ALA A 521 -5.00 -2.76 -24.77
C ALA A 521 -4.72 -4.12 -25.43
N LEU A 522 -3.84 -4.95 -24.84
CA LEU A 522 -3.63 -6.35 -25.24
C LEU A 522 -4.76 -7.29 -24.79
N GLY A 523 -5.70 -6.82 -23.96
CA GLY A 523 -6.86 -7.61 -23.49
C GLY A 523 -6.81 -8.02 -22.02
N VAL A 524 -5.80 -7.60 -21.25
CA VAL A 524 -5.76 -7.85 -19.80
C VAL A 524 -6.85 -7.04 -19.09
N LYS A 525 -7.69 -7.69 -18.29
CA LYS A 525 -8.69 -7.03 -17.46
C LYS A 525 -8.10 -6.66 -16.11
N PHE A 526 -8.35 -5.45 -15.62
CA PHE A 526 -7.92 -5.01 -14.29
C PHE A 526 -9.13 -4.76 -13.39
N GLU A 527 -9.22 -5.54 -12.31
CA GLU A 527 -10.21 -5.41 -11.25
C GLU A 527 -9.53 -4.83 -10.01
N LEU A 528 -9.54 -3.49 -9.92
CA LEU A 528 -9.02 -2.74 -8.78
C LEU A 528 -9.98 -2.85 -7.57
N ASP A 529 -9.58 -2.29 -6.43
CA ASP A 529 -10.38 -2.29 -5.19
C ASP A 529 -10.79 -3.71 -4.72
N THR A 530 -10.08 -4.74 -5.16
CA THR A 530 -10.43 -6.15 -5.01
C THR A 530 -9.34 -6.90 -4.24
N LEU A 531 -9.52 -7.01 -2.92
CA LEU A 531 -8.61 -7.75 -2.05
C LEU A 531 -8.96 -9.25 -2.05
N ILE A 532 -8.19 -10.04 -2.81
CA ILE A 532 -8.23 -11.50 -2.73
C ILE A 532 -7.73 -11.97 -1.36
N GLY A 533 -8.40 -12.97 -0.81
CA GLY A 533 -8.30 -13.46 0.55
C GLY A 533 -9.30 -12.83 1.53
N LYS A 534 -9.99 -11.75 1.12
CA LYS A 534 -11.08 -11.13 1.91
C LYS A 534 -12.39 -11.04 1.14
N LEU A 535 -12.37 -10.40 -0.04
CA LEU A 535 -13.58 -10.29 -0.88
C LEU A 535 -13.91 -11.62 -1.57
N PHE A 536 -12.89 -12.23 -2.17
CA PHE A 536 -12.92 -13.60 -2.71
C PHE A 536 -11.67 -14.33 -2.26
N THR A 537 -11.73 -15.65 -2.08
CA THR A 537 -10.57 -16.47 -1.75
C THR A 537 -9.97 -17.11 -3.01
N VAL A 538 -8.69 -17.52 -2.97
CA VAL A 538 -8.06 -18.24 -4.11
C VAL A 538 -8.84 -19.51 -4.49
N PRO A 539 -9.35 -20.33 -3.54
CA PRO A 539 -10.25 -21.43 -3.87
C PRO A 539 -11.49 -20.99 -4.67
N GLN A 540 -12.15 -19.90 -4.28
CA GLN A 540 -13.34 -19.40 -4.99
C GLN A 540 -13.01 -18.91 -6.41
N LEU A 541 -11.82 -18.35 -6.65
CA LEU A 541 -11.36 -18.04 -8.01
C LEU A 541 -11.36 -19.31 -8.88
N MET A 542 -10.78 -20.39 -8.37
CA MET A 542 -10.68 -21.66 -9.10
C MET A 542 -12.04 -22.34 -9.28
N THR A 543 -12.87 -22.41 -8.22
CA THR A 543 -14.11 -23.20 -8.23
C THR A 543 -15.31 -22.42 -8.74
N ASP A 544 -15.58 -21.25 -8.15
CA ASP A 544 -16.84 -20.53 -8.35
C ASP A 544 -16.76 -19.60 -9.56
N MET A 545 -15.57 -19.07 -9.84
CA MET A 545 -15.31 -18.16 -10.96
C MET A 545 -14.70 -18.85 -12.18
N GLY A 546 -14.33 -20.13 -12.07
CA GLY A 546 -13.94 -20.98 -13.18
C GLY A 546 -12.60 -20.63 -13.83
N TYR A 547 -11.63 -20.12 -13.06
CA TYR A 547 -10.26 -19.92 -13.53
C TYR A 547 -9.52 -21.27 -13.64
N ASP A 548 -8.79 -21.50 -14.74
CA ASP A 548 -7.98 -22.70 -14.95
C ASP A 548 -6.69 -22.67 -14.11
N ALA A 549 -6.15 -21.47 -13.86
CA ALA A 549 -4.96 -21.25 -13.03
C ALA A 549 -4.99 -19.88 -12.33
N VAL A 550 -4.31 -19.79 -11.18
CA VAL A 550 -4.15 -18.54 -10.41
C VAL A 550 -2.66 -18.26 -10.19
N PHE A 551 -2.24 -17.02 -10.40
CA PHE A 551 -0.94 -16.51 -10.00
C PHE A 551 -1.04 -15.59 -8.77
N VAL A 552 -0.19 -15.78 -7.77
CA VAL A 552 -0.09 -14.93 -6.58
C VAL A 552 1.20 -14.12 -6.61
N GLY A 553 1.05 -12.80 -6.80
CA GLY A 553 2.13 -11.82 -6.87
C GLY A 553 1.92 -10.64 -5.93
N THR A 554 1.42 -10.89 -4.72
CA THR A 554 1.03 -9.85 -3.74
C THR A 554 2.20 -9.13 -3.06
N GLY A 555 3.43 -9.60 -3.29
CA GLY A 555 4.66 -9.03 -2.74
C GLY A 555 4.82 -9.20 -1.22
N ALA A 556 5.84 -8.54 -0.67
CA ALA A 556 6.09 -8.48 0.78
C ALA A 556 5.78 -7.06 1.26
N GLY A 557 4.55 -6.82 1.73
CA GLY A 557 4.07 -5.49 2.05
C GLY A 557 4.14 -5.09 3.53
N SER A 558 4.26 -6.04 4.46
CA SER A 558 4.11 -5.74 5.89
C SER A 558 5.38 -5.10 6.47
N PRO A 559 5.30 -3.97 7.20
CA PRO A 559 6.47 -3.26 7.69
C PRO A 559 7.07 -3.93 8.92
N LYS A 560 8.37 -3.70 9.15
CA LYS A 560 9.09 -4.16 10.34
C LYS A 560 9.49 -3.00 11.23
N PHE A 561 9.32 -3.19 12.54
CA PHE A 561 9.79 -2.32 13.61
C PHE A 561 10.91 -3.03 14.39
N MET A 562 11.70 -2.29 15.18
CA MET A 562 12.81 -2.86 15.94
C MET A 562 12.37 -3.51 17.25
N GLY A 563 11.21 -3.15 17.79
CA GLY A 563 10.75 -3.59 19.10
C GLY A 563 11.53 -2.91 20.24
N ILE A 564 11.87 -1.63 20.06
CA ILE A 564 12.54 -0.81 21.07
C ILE A 564 11.54 0.10 21.78
N GLU A 565 11.91 0.59 22.97
CA GLU A 565 11.11 1.54 23.73
C GLU A 565 10.83 2.82 22.90
N GLY A 566 9.58 3.32 22.97
CA GLY A 566 9.17 4.57 22.34
C GLY A 566 8.68 4.48 20.89
N GLU A 567 8.58 3.29 20.28
CA GLU A 567 8.06 3.13 18.89
C GLU A 567 6.59 3.54 18.70
N ALA A 568 5.87 3.69 19.81
CA ALA A 568 4.49 4.11 19.83
C ALA A 568 4.29 5.63 19.67
N PHE A 569 5.32 6.45 19.90
CA PHE A 569 5.22 7.90 19.86
C PHE A 569 4.74 8.45 18.51
N ASN A 570 4.04 9.57 18.54
CA ASN A 570 3.71 10.39 17.40
C ASN A 570 4.99 10.93 16.75
N GLY A 571 5.08 10.82 15.42
CA GLY A 571 6.31 11.08 14.67
C GLY A 571 7.09 9.80 14.34
N VAL A 572 6.77 8.65 14.95
CA VAL A 572 7.32 7.36 14.52
C VAL A 572 6.44 6.75 13.43
N VAL A 573 7.01 6.40 12.28
CA VAL A 573 6.30 5.75 11.17
C VAL A 573 7.14 4.66 10.52
N SER A 574 6.48 3.78 9.79
CA SER A 574 7.18 2.96 8.80
C SER A 574 7.42 3.79 7.53
N ALA A 575 8.45 3.43 6.77
CA ALA A 575 8.65 4.00 5.44
C ALA A 575 7.46 3.69 4.51
N ASN A 576 6.81 2.52 4.67
CA ASN A 576 5.63 2.17 3.90
C ASN A 576 4.49 3.16 4.14
N GLU A 577 4.21 3.52 5.39
CA GLU A 577 3.20 4.53 5.70
C GLU A 577 3.55 5.89 5.09
N PHE A 578 4.78 6.35 5.33
CA PHE A 578 5.25 7.64 4.86
C PHE A 578 5.18 7.75 3.33
N LEU A 579 5.75 6.79 2.62
CA LEU A 579 5.76 6.75 1.16
C LEU A 579 4.37 6.51 0.58
N THR A 580 3.50 5.73 1.23
CA THR A 580 2.10 5.58 0.77
C THR A 580 1.33 6.90 0.88
N ARG A 581 1.48 7.64 2.00
CA ARG A 581 0.84 8.95 2.16
C ARG A 581 1.34 9.96 1.12
N VAL A 582 2.63 9.95 0.81
CA VAL A 582 3.21 10.87 -0.17
C VAL A 582 2.92 10.44 -1.60
N ASN A 583 3.27 9.23 -2.00
CA ASN A 583 3.23 8.79 -3.40
C ASN A 583 1.84 8.33 -3.84
N LEU A 584 1.23 7.39 -3.12
CA LEU A 584 -0.09 6.84 -3.51
C LEU A 584 -1.19 7.88 -3.28
N MET A 585 -1.15 8.55 -2.13
CA MET A 585 -2.18 9.50 -1.73
C MET A 585 -1.85 10.95 -2.09
N GLN A 586 -0.71 11.18 -2.78
CA GLN A 586 -0.29 12.48 -3.31
C GLN A 586 -0.22 13.57 -2.23
N GLY A 587 0.15 13.20 -1.01
CA GLY A 587 0.18 14.10 0.16
C GLY A 587 1.16 15.28 0.03
N PHE A 588 2.09 15.25 -0.93
CA PHE A 588 2.93 16.41 -1.25
C PHE A 588 2.18 17.55 -1.95
N GLN A 589 0.99 17.26 -2.50
CA GLN A 589 0.14 18.25 -3.19
C GLN A 589 -0.94 18.85 -2.28
N GLN A 590 -0.83 18.72 -0.95
CA GLN A 590 -1.77 19.38 -0.04
C GLN A 590 -1.77 20.91 -0.27
N PRO A 591 -2.94 21.59 -0.25
CA PRO A 591 -4.26 21.07 0.12
C PRO A 591 -5.11 20.60 -1.07
N LEU A 592 -4.54 20.37 -2.26
CA LEU A 592 -5.29 19.82 -3.41
C LEU A 592 -5.75 18.39 -3.13
N TYR A 593 -4.87 17.59 -2.52
CA TYR A 593 -5.17 16.26 -2.01
C TYR A 593 -5.40 16.30 -0.51
N ASP A 594 -6.28 15.43 -0.01
CA ASP A 594 -6.78 15.50 1.37
C ASP A 594 -5.89 14.76 2.38
N THR A 595 -5.08 13.79 1.96
CA THR A 595 -4.36 12.91 2.90
C THR A 595 -3.19 13.63 3.57
N PRO A 596 -3.17 13.75 4.92
CA PRO A 596 -2.06 14.35 5.63
C PRO A 596 -0.84 13.43 5.71
N VAL A 597 0.35 14.04 5.72
CA VAL A 597 1.64 13.34 5.87
C VAL A 597 2.17 13.43 7.30
N GLY A 598 1.97 14.56 7.98
CA GLY A 598 2.49 14.81 9.33
C GLY A 598 4.02 14.91 9.35
N MET A 599 4.53 15.87 8.59
CA MET A 599 5.97 16.02 8.35
C MET A 599 6.67 16.65 9.56
N GLY A 600 7.67 15.95 10.11
CA GLY A 600 8.62 16.52 11.08
C GLY A 600 9.66 17.42 10.44
N LYS A 601 10.35 18.22 11.26
CA LYS A 601 11.42 19.14 10.83
C LYS A 601 12.79 18.48 10.86
N ARG A 602 13.04 17.61 11.84
CA ARG A 602 14.32 16.92 12.06
C ARG A 602 14.06 15.43 12.01
N VAL A 603 14.36 14.82 10.87
CA VAL A 603 13.93 13.46 10.56
C VAL A 603 15.10 12.50 10.72
N ALA A 604 14.87 11.36 11.35
CA ALA A 604 15.75 10.19 11.26
C ALA A 604 15.11 9.11 10.38
N VAL A 605 15.87 8.57 9.43
CA VAL A 605 15.47 7.41 8.63
C VAL A 605 16.39 6.25 8.98
N ILE A 606 15.82 5.15 9.49
CA ILE A 606 16.57 4.00 9.97
C ILE A 606 16.64 2.95 8.85
N GLY A 607 17.83 2.75 8.28
CA GLY A 607 18.07 1.85 7.17
C GLY A 607 19.07 2.42 6.16
N ALA A 608 19.34 1.68 5.08
CA ALA A 608 20.18 2.15 3.97
C ALA A 608 19.83 1.48 2.63
N GLY A 609 18.63 0.91 2.49
CA GLY A 609 18.16 0.40 1.19
C GLY A 609 17.52 1.49 0.34
N ASN A 610 17.05 1.13 -0.86
CA ASN A 610 16.34 2.07 -1.74
C ASN A 610 15.15 2.74 -1.03
N THR A 611 14.37 1.98 -0.23
CA THR A 611 13.29 2.52 0.59
C THR A 611 13.76 3.61 1.57
N ALA A 612 14.96 3.46 2.14
CA ALA A 612 15.54 4.47 3.02
C ALA A 612 15.96 5.72 2.23
N MET A 613 16.58 5.54 1.06
CA MET A 613 16.96 6.65 0.18
C MET A 613 15.73 7.43 -0.28
N ASP A 614 14.69 6.71 -0.70
CA ASP A 614 13.42 7.29 -1.12
C ASP A 614 12.78 8.08 0.03
N ALA A 615 12.69 7.50 1.23
CA ALA A 615 12.15 8.18 2.40
C ALA A 615 12.96 9.43 2.79
N CYS A 616 14.30 9.38 2.77
CA CYS A 616 15.14 10.54 3.06
C CYS A 616 14.89 11.68 2.08
N ARG A 617 14.89 11.37 0.78
CA ARG A 617 14.78 12.36 -0.29
C ARG A 617 13.37 12.93 -0.43
N VAL A 618 12.35 12.13 -0.11
CA VAL A 618 10.97 12.59 0.05
C VAL A 618 10.86 13.53 1.25
N ALA A 619 11.44 13.20 2.41
CA ALA A 619 11.38 14.05 3.59
C ALA A 619 11.99 15.45 3.33
N LEU A 620 13.12 15.53 2.62
CA LEU A 620 13.70 16.81 2.19
C LEU A 620 12.72 17.62 1.31
N ARG A 621 12.10 16.98 0.31
CA ARG A 621 11.13 17.63 -0.59
C ARG A 621 9.84 18.07 0.10
N MET A 622 9.45 17.36 1.15
CA MET A 622 8.33 17.71 2.01
C MET A 622 8.65 18.86 3.00
N GLY A 623 9.89 19.39 2.97
CA GLY A 623 10.28 20.57 3.74
C GLY A 623 10.95 20.29 5.08
N ALA A 624 11.48 19.07 5.30
CA ALA A 624 12.31 18.80 6.47
C ALA A 624 13.53 19.73 6.50
N GLU A 625 13.83 20.31 7.67
CA GLU A 625 14.99 21.18 7.88
C GLU A 625 16.30 20.37 7.93
N SER A 626 16.25 19.12 8.42
CA SER A 626 17.35 18.17 8.38
C SER A 626 16.87 16.73 8.28
N VAL A 627 17.64 15.89 7.57
CA VAL A 627 17.35 14.47 7.39
C VAL A 627 18.61 13.65 7.68
N ASN A 628 18.49 12.76 8.66
CA ASN A 628 19.55 11.93 9.20
C ASN A 628 19.32 10.47 8.77
N LEU A 629 20.18 9.93 7.91
CA LEU A 629 20.21 8.49 7.61
C LEU A 629 20.97 7.77 8.74
N VAL A 630 20.31 6.84 9.43
CA VAL A 630 20.92 6.05 10.52
C VAL A 630 21.09 4.62 10.07
N TYR A 631 22.35 4.19 9.91
CA TYR A 631 22.66 2.84 9.43
C TYR A 631 23.69 2.13 10.30
N ARG A 632 23.33 0.93 10.76
CA ARG A 632 24.16 0.10 11.64
C ARG A 632 25.44 -0.45 10.99
N ARG A 633 25.63 -0.30 9.68
CA ARG A 633 26.85 -0.72 8.95
C ARG A 633 27.48 0.48 8.23
N THR A 634 28.47 0.23 7.37
CA THR A 634 29.11 1.30 6.59
C THR A 634 28.44 1.48 5.23
N ILE A 635 28.82 2.55 4.54
CA ILE A 635 28.40 2.83 3.17
C ILE A 635 28.64 1.65 2.21
N LYS A 636 29.70 0.86 2.42
CA LYS A 636 30.03 -0.29 1.55
C LYS A 636 29.03 -1.43 1.66
N GLU A 637 28.37 -1.57 2.80
CA GLU A 637 27.34 -2.59 3.00
C GLU A 637 25.92 -2.05 2.73
N SER A 638 25.80 -0.83 2.21
CA SER A 638 24.52 -0.25 1.79
C SER A 638 23.92 -1.06 0.64
N PRO A 639 22.67 -1.56 0.74
CA PRO A 639 22.00 -2.24 -0.35
C PRO A 639 21.27 -1.28 -1.31
N ALA A 640 21.32 0.03 -1.11
CA ALA A 640 20.75 1.00 -2.04
C ALA A 640 21.52 1.02 -3.37
N ARG A 641 20.80 1.36 -4.44
CA ARG A 641 21.37 1.66 -5.75
C ARG A 641 22.33 2.84 -5.59
N ALA A 642 23.53 2.71 -6.14
CA ALA A 642 24.60 3.67 -5.88
C ALA A 642 24.25 5.10 -6.33
N GLU A 643 23.56 5.23 -7.48
CA GLU A 643 23.08 6.50 -8.02
C GLU A 643 22.11 7.20 -7.04
N GLU A 644 21.19 6.47 -6.41
CA GLU A 644 20.23 7.05 -5.46
C GLU A 644 20.87 7.48 -4.14
N LEU A 645 21.86 6.72 -3.68
CA LEU A 645 22.64 7.09 -2.49
C LEU A 645 23.47 8.36 -2.74
N HIS A 646 24.10 8.48 -3.91
CA HIS A 646 24.81 9.70 -4.29
C HIS A 646 23.87 10.89 -4.38
N HIS A 647 22.72 10.74 -5.04
CA HIS A 647 21.72 11.81 -5.12
C HIS A 647 21.21 12.24 -3.74
N ALA A 648 21.00 11.30 -2.80
CA ALA A 648 20.59 11.63 -1.44
C ALA A 648 21.65 12.48 -0.71
N ILE A 649 22.93 12.12 -0.84
CA ILE A 649 24.03 12.87 -0.22
C ILE A 649 24.16 14.27 -0.85
N GLU A 650 24.06 14.38 -2.18
CA GLU A 650 24.08 15.66 -2.91
C GLU A 650 22.90 16.58 -2.54
N GLU A 651 21.74 16.00 -2.24
CA GLU A 651 20.54 16.72 -1.80
C GLU A 651 20.60 17.17 -0.33
N GLY A 652 21.62 16.74 0.43
CA GLY A 652 21.88 17.19 1.80
C GLY A 652 21.53 16.20 2.91
N VAL A 653 21.36 14.91 2.60
CA VAL A 653 21.12 13.87 3.63
C VAL A 653 22.39 13.64 4.47
N GLU A 654 22.26 13.78 5.79
CA GLU A 654 23.34 13.53 6.74
C GLU A 654 23.44 12.04 7.08
N CYS A 655 24.56 11.40 6.77
CA CYS A 655 24.71 9.95 6.93
C CYS A 655 25.47 9.56 8.21
N HIS A 656 24.75 8.92 9.12
CA HIS A 656 25.26 8.32 10.36
C HIS A 656 25.55 6.83 10.17
N TRP A 657 26.74 6.53 9.65
CA TRP A 657 27.24 5.17 9.48
C TRP A 657 27.67 4.55 10.81
N LEU A 658 27.56 3.22 10.91
CA LEU A 658 27.85 2.48 12.14
C LEU A 658 27.08 3.04 13.34
N THR A 659 25.81 3.34 13.15
CA THR A 659 24.93 3.90 14.19
C THR A 659 23.64 3.09 14.25
N ASN A 660 23.21 2.71 15.44
CA ASN A 660 21.99 1.92 15.65
C ASN A 660 21.12 2.56 16.74
N PRO A 661 19.78 2.65 16.56
CA PRO A 661 18.87 3.10 17.60
C PRO A 661 18.88 2.17 18.83
N VAL A 662 18.71 2.76 20.01
CA VAL A 662 18.54 2.06 21.30
C VAL A 662 17.12 2.23 21.83
N ARG A 663 16.61 3.47 21.83
CA ARG A 663 15.22 3.83 22.17
C ARG A 663 14.83 5.17 21.56
N ILE A 664 13.54 5.40 21.42
CA ILE A 664 12.97 6.67 20.99
C ILE A 664 12.56 7.47 22.22
N LEU A 665 12.92 8.75 22.26
CA LEU A 665 12.59 9.67 23.35
C LEU A 665 11.37 10.50 22.94
N GLY A 666 10.49 10.79 23.90
CA GLY A 666 9.30 11.60 23.67
C GLY A 666 8.84 12.37 24.89
N LYS A 667 7.85 13.24 24.70
CA LYS A 667 7.19 14.03 25.75
C LYS A 667 5.98 13.31 26.32
N GLU A 668 5.41 13.87 27.40
CA GLU A 668 4.14 13.43 27.98
C GLU A 668 2.95 13.54 27.01
N ASP A 669 3.01 14.45 26.03
CA ASP A 669 2.01 14.59 24.96
C ASP A 669 2.13 13.51 23.86
N GLY A 670 3.08 12.58 24.00
CA GLY A 670 3.28 11.45 23.12
C GLY A 670 4.08 11.75 21.85
N TRP A 671 4.70 12.93 21.69
CA TRP A 671 5.51 13.26 20.51
C TRP A 671 7.00 12.97 20.69
N VAL A 672 7.64 12.51 19.61
CA VAL A 672 9.10 12.30 19.55
C VAL A 672 9.87 13.60 19.78
N THR A 673 10.95 13.52 20.55
CA THR A 673 11.89 14.63 20.80
C THR A 673 13.35 14.28 20.56
N GLY A 674 13.64 13.00 20.40
CA GLY A 674 14.98 12.55 20.07
C GLY A 674 15.04 11.04 19.93
N MET A 675 16.21 10.56 19.53
CA MET A 675 16.51 9.14 19.42
C MET A 675 17.87 8.87 20.04
N GLU A 676 17.90 8.03 21.07
CA GLU A 676 19.16 7.54 21.63
C GLU A 676 19.73 6.49 20.69
N VAL A 677 20.99 6.68 20.30
CA VAL A 677 21.70 5.83 19.36
C VAL A 677 23.02 5.37 19.97
N ILE A 678 23.52 4.22 19.51
CA ILE A 678 24.80 3.65 19.89
C ILE A 678 25.69 3.48 18.66
N ARG A 679 27.00 3.66 18.83
CA ARG A 679 27.96 3.35 17.77
C ARG A 679 28.12 1.84 17.62
N MET A 680 28.32 1.41 16.39
CA MET A 680 28.56 0.03 15.99
C MET A 680 30.02 -0.14 15.56
N THR A 681 30.50 -1.38 15.62
CA THR A 681 31.73 -1.83 14.97
C THR A 681 31.39 -3.00 14.06
N LEU A 682 32.21 -3.24 13.03
CA LEU A 682 32.00 -4.38 12.13
C LEU A 682 32.74 -5.61 12.64
N GLY A 683 32.02 -6.71 12.84
CA GLY A 683 32.55 -8.05 13.05
C GLY A 683 32.76 -8.81 11.74
N GLU A 684 32.61 -10.13 11.81
CA GLU A 684 32.72 -11.04 10.67
C GLU A 684 31.52 -10.92 9.70
N PRO A 685 31.69 -11.26 8.41
CA PRO A 685 30.59 -11.40 7.45
C PRO A 685 29.46 -12.31 7.95
N ASP A 686 28.21 -11.94 7.67
CA ASP A 686 27.01 -12.77 7.82
C ASP A 686 26.74 -13.62 6.57
N ASP A 687 25.65 -14.37 6.59
CA ASP A 687 25.24 -15.27 5.50
C ASP A 687 24.92 -14.53 4.19
N SER A 688 24.66 -13.21 4.26
CA SER A 688 24.51 -12.35 3.09
C SER A 688 25.83 -11.78 2.57
N GLY A 689 26.96 -12.17 3.18
CA GLY A 689 28.31 -11.66 2.89
C GLY A 689 28.61 -10.29 3.51
N ARG A 690 27.66 -9.68 4.24
CA ARG A 690 27.82 -8.35 4.83
C ARG A 690 28.33 -8.46 6.27
N ARG A 691 29.25 -7.59 6.67
CA ARG A 691 29.82 -7.64 8.03
C ARG A 691 28.75 -7.39 9.10
N ARG A 692 28.75 -8.22 10.14
CA ARG A 692 27.82 -8.13 11.27
C ARG A 692 28.11 -6.87 12.10
N PRO A 693 27.11 -6.04 12.40
CA PRO A 693 27.31 -4.90 13.29
C PRO A 693 27.28 -5.36 14.75
N VAL A 694 28.25 -4.89 15.55
CA VAL A 694 28.39 -5.19 16.98
C VAL A 694 28.34 -3.87 17.76
N PRO A 695 27.46 -3.73 18.76
CA PRO A 695 27.39 -2.50 19.57
C PRO A 695 28.72 -2.18 20.25
N ALA A 696 29.05 -0.90 20.37
CA ALA A 696 30.17 -0.39 21.16
C ALA A 696 29.62 0.30 22.41
N PRO A 697 29.47 -0.41 23.55
CA PRO A 697 28.92 0.16 24.78
C PRO A 697 29.70 1.39 25.27
N GLY A 698 29.01 2.37 25.86
CA GLY A 698 29.59 3.63 26.32
C GLY A 698 29.72 4.70 25.24
N THR A 699 29.14 4.48 24.06
CA THR A 699 29.11 5.44 22.94
C THR A 699 27.72 6.01 22.68
N GLU A 700 26.77 5.72 23.57
CA GLU A 700 25.40 6.15 23.49
C GLU A 700 25.30 7.68 23.52
N HIS A 701 24.53 8.25 22.59
CA HIS A 701 24.25 9.67 22.52
C HIS A 701 22.88 9.90 21.88
N VAL A 702 22.35 11.11 22.01
CA VAL A 702 21.02 11.46 21.49
C VAL A 702 21.15 12.23 20.18
N LEU A 703 20.41 11.79 19.16
CA LEU A 703 20.11 12.60 17.98
C LEU A 703 18.83 13.41 18.23
N ASP A 704 18.89 14.72 18.03
CA ASP A 704 17.73 15.61 18.13
C ASP A 704 16.88 15.48 16.86
N VAL A 705 15.77 14.75 16.99
CA VAL A 705 14.82 14.45 15.92
C VAL A 705 13.39 14.53 16.44
N ASP A 706 12.45 14.93 15.58
CA ASP A 706 11.01 14.97 15.88
C ASP A 706 10.19 14.01 15.02
N MET A 707 10.85 13.29 14.09
CA MET A 707 10.24 12.22 13.31
C MET A 707 11.23 11.09 13.06
N VAL A 708 10.76 9.84 13.15
CA VAL A 708 11.55 8.63 12.94
C VAL A 708 10.83 7.74 11.92
N ILE A 709 11.53 7.39 10.84
CA ILE A 709 11.01 6.59 9.74
C ILE A 709 11.77 5.26 9.68
N TYR A 710 11.07 4.15 9.94
CA TYR A 710 11.64 2.80 9.85
C TYR A 710 11.66 2.27 8.41
N ALA A 711 12.85 2.08 7.85
CA ALA A 711 13.10 1.52 6.52
C ALA A 711 13.90 0.20 6.60
N LEU A 712 13.39 -0.74 7.41
CA LEU A 712 14.06 -2.00 7.77
C LEU A 712 13.76 -3.19 6.82
N GLY A 713 13.03 -2.93 5.73
CA GLY A 713 12.47 -3.95 4.85
C GLY A 713 11.12 -4.47 5.33
N THR A 714 10.56 -5.41 4.59
CA THR A 714 9.18 -5.88 4.76
C THR A 714 9.09 -7.40 4.94
N SER A 715 7.92 -7.89 5.32
CA SER A 715 7.57 -9.31 5.42
C SER A 715 6.32 -9.63 4.59
N ALA A 716 6.07 -10.93 4.40
CA ALA A 716 4.87 -11.42 3.75
C ALA A 716 3.61 -11.00 4.53
N ASN A 717 2.55 -10.65 3.80
CA ASN A 717 1.23 -10.40 4.36
C ASN A 717 0.47 -11.74 4.45
N PRO A 718 -0.10 -12.11 5.60
CA PRO A 718 -0.69 -13.44 5.81
C PRO A 718 -2.05 -13.66 5.12
N VAL A 719 -2.68 -12.63 4.55
CA VAL A 719 -4.08 -12.70 4.04
C VAL A 719 -4.31 -13.85 3.06
N ILE A 720 -3.43 -14.06 2.08
CA ILE A 720 -3.59 -15.15 1.09
C ILE A 720 -3.37 -16.53 1.74
N ALA A 721 -2.33 -16.67 2.56
CA ALA A 721 -2.02 -17.93 3.23
C ALA A 721 -3.15 -18.36 4.20
N GLN A 722 -3.73 -17.41 4.95
CA GLN A 722 -4.84 -17.68 5.87
C GLN A 722 -6.14 -18.08 5.17
N SER A 723 -6.36 -17.59 3.93
CA SER A 723 -7.60 -17.82 3.17
C SER A 723 -7.49 -18.94 2.13
N THR A 724 -6.32 -19.58 2.01
CA THR A 724 -6.06 -20.63 1.02
C THR A 724 -5.59 -21.92 1.72
N PRO A 725 -6.53 -22.80 2.10
CA PRO A 725 -6.20 -24.06 2.75
C PRO A 725 -5.21 -24.90 1.93
N GLY A 726 -4.18 -25.43 2.58
CA GLY A 726 -3.16 -26.27 1.93
C GLY A 726 -2.02 -25.50 1.24
N LEU A 727 -2.01 -24.16 1.29
CA LEU A 727 -0.91 -23.35 0.80
C LEU A 727 0.29 -23.39 1.76
N GLY A 728 1.42 -23.94 1.30
CA GLY A 728 2.66 -24.06 2.04
C GLY A 728 3.36 -22.71 2.14
N THR A 729 3.87 -22.42 3.33
CA THR A 729 4.71 -21.24 3.57
C THR A 729 5.88 -21.63 4.46
N ASN A 730 7.01 -20.95 4.26
CA ASN A 730 8.14 -21.09 5.15
C ASN A 730 7.88 -20.38 6.50
N ARG A 731 8.83 -20.51 7.45
CA ARG A 731 8.71 -19.92 8.80
C ARG A 731 8.53 -18.39 8.83
N TRP A 732 8.80 -17.69 7.73
CA TRP A 732 8.68 -16.24 7.60
C TRP A 732 7.40 -15.81 6.87
N GLY A 733 6.54 -16.77 6.49
CA GLY A 733 5.27 -16.55 5.80
C GLY A 733 5.36 -16.39 4.28
N TYR A 734 6.55 -16.56 3.68
CA TYR A 734 6.68 -16.55 2.22
C TYR A 734 6.16 -17.86 1.63
N ILE A 735 5.53 -17.80 0.45
CA ILE A 735 4.92 -18.95 -0.21
C ILE A 735 5.99 -19.86 -0.78
N ASP A 736 5.90 -21.16 -0.47
CA ASP A 736 6.78 -22.16 -1.04
C ASP A 736 6.32 -22.54 -2.47
N VAL A 737 7.27 -22.60 -3.40
CA VAL A 737 7.02 -22.95 -4.80
C VAL A 737 8.03 -23.97 -5.31
N ASP A 738 7.62 -24.76 -6.29
CA ASP A 738 8.52 -25.58 -7.09
C ASP A 738 9.48 -24.69 -7.89
N GLU A 739 10.78 -24.98 -7.80
CA GLU A 739 11.81 -24.13 -8.40
C GLU A 739 11.79 -24.16 -9.92
N GLU A 740 11.22 -25.15 -10.61
CA GLU A 740 11.19 -25.16 -12.08
C GLU A 740 9.93 -24.49 -12.62
N THR A 741 8.78 -24.80 -12.02
CA THR A 741 7.45 -24.41 -12.52
C THR A 741 6.87 -23.19 -11.83
N ALA A 742 7.38 -22.81 -10.66
CA ALA A 742 6.79 -21.81 -9.75
C ALA A 742 5.38 -22.18 -9.22
N MET A 743 4.96 -23.45 -9.37
CA MET A 743 3.70 -23.95 -8.80
C MET A 743 3.82 -24.09 -7.28
N THR A 744 2.78 -23.71 -6.55
CA THR A 744 2.72 -23.83 -5.08
C THR A 744 2.32 -25.26 -4.67
N SER A 745 2.19 -25.51 -3.36
CA SER A 745 1.60 -26.75 -2.86
C SER A 745 0.10 -26.92 -3.19
N ALA A 746 -0.58 -25.84 -3.61
CA ALA A 746 -1.96 -25.88 -4.08
C ALA A 746 -1.98 -26.07 -5.62
N PRO A 747 -2.54 -27.18 -6.14
CA PRO A 747 -2.58 -27.44 -7.59
C PRO A 747 -3.28 -26.33 -8.38
N GLY A 748 -2.68 -25.92 -9.50
CA GLY A 748 -3.20 -24.82 -10.33
C GLY A 748 -2.93 -23.42 -9.77
N VAL A 749 -2.31 -23.31 -8.59
CA VAL A 749 -1.91 -22.03 -7.99
C VAL A 749 -0.39 -21.88 -8.08
N PHE A 750 0.05 -20.76 -8.64
CA PHE A 750 1.45 -20.38 -8.85
C PHE A 750 1.76 -19.11 -8.05
N ALA A 751 3.02 -18.88 -7.71
CA ALA A 751 3.42 -17.66 -7.03
C ALA A 751 4.80 -17.17 -7.50
N GLY A 752 5.03 -15.85 -7.39
CA GLY A 752 6.29 -15.26 -7.83
C GLY A 752 6.53 -13.85 -7.30
N GLY A 753 7.78 -13.42 -7.36
CA GLY A 753 8.23 -12.13 -6.85
C GLY A 753 8.47 -12.14 -5.33
N ASP A 754 8.26 -10.99 -4.70
CA ASP A 754 8.66 -10.75 -3.31
C ASP A 754 7.86 -11.59 -2.29
N ILE A 755 6.69 -12.12 -2.67
CA ILE A 755 5.91 -13.03 -1.80
C ILE A 755 6.55 -14.41 -1.67
N VAL A 756 7.47 -14.78 -2.57
CA VAL A 756 8.24 -16.03 -2.53
C VAL A 756 9.65 -15.76 -1.99
N THR A 757 10.31 -14.72 -2.50
CA THR A 757 11.75 -14.49 -2.26
C THR A 757 12.07 -13.53 -1.12
N GLY A 758 11.06 -12.79 -0.62
CA GLY A 758 11.29 -11.59 0.19
C GLY A 758 11.66 -10.38 -0.67
N SER A 759 11.84 -9.21 -0.04
CA SER A 759 12.09 -7.96 -0.75
C SER A 759 13.32 -8.07 -1.67
N ALA A 760 13.11 -7.89 -2.97
CA ALA A 760 14.13 -8.03 -3.99
C ALA A 760 14.22 -6.78 -4.90
N THR A 761 14.28 -6.95 -6.22
CA THR A 761 14.30 -5.87 -7.21
C THR A 761 13.14 -6.04 -8.18
N VAL A 762 12.67 -4.94 -8.78
CA VAL A 762 11.55 -4.92 -9.74
C VAL A 762 11.73 -5.98 -10.83
N ILE A 763 12.92 -6.06 -11.43
CA ILE A 763 13.20 -6.98 -12.54
C ILE A 763 13.30 -8.45 -12.10
N LEU A 764 13.73 -8.73 -10.87
CA LEU A 764 13.69 -10.10 -10.32
C LEU A 764 12.23 -10.54 -10.12
N ALA A 765 11.37 -9.63 -9.64
CA ALA A 765 9.94 -9.90 -9.52
C ALA A 765 9.30 -10.16 -10.90
N MET A 766 9.66 -9.37 -11.93
CA MET A 766 9.22 -9.63 -13.29
C MET A 766 9.69 -10.97 -13.83
N GLY A 767 10.98 -11.32 -13.65
CA GLY A 767 11.52 -12.62 -14.05
C GLY A 767 10.78 -13.79 -13.39
N ALA A 768 10.44 -13.67 -12.10
CA ALA A 768 9.62 -14.66 -11.42
C ALA A 768 8.20 -14.75 -11.98
N GLY A 769 7.58 -13.61 -12.34
CA GLY A 769 6.27 -13.58 -13.00
C GLY A 769 6.27 -14.28 -14.36
N ARG A 770 7.28 -14.03 -15.21
CA ARG A 770 7.44 -14.69 -16.51
C ARG A 770 7.66 -16.19 -16.37
N LYS A 771 8.47 -16.60 -15.39
CA LYS A 771 8.69 -18.02 -15.08
C LYS A 771 7.39 -18.71 -14.66
N ALA A 772 6.60 -18.06 -13.80
CA ALA A 772 5.30 -18.58 -13.40
C ALA A 772 4.31 -18.65 -14.58
N ALA A 773 4.29 -17.65 -15.47
CA ALA A 773 3.47 -17.70 -16.68
C ALA A 773 3.81 -18.94 -17.54
N LYS A 774 5.09 -19.25 -17.75
CA LYS A 774 5.50 -20.49 -18.45
C LYS A 774 4.98 -21.75 -17.74
N GLY A 775 5.09 -21.81 -16.42
CA GLY A 775 4.55 -22.90 -15.60
C GLY A 775 3.04 -23.05 -15.75
N MET A 776 2.31 -21.94 -15.74
CA MET A 776 0.85 -21.88 -15.92
C MET A 776 0.42 -22.35 -17.31
N LEU A 777 1.09 -21.88 -18.37
CA LEU A 777 0.80 -22.29 -19.75
C LEU A 777 0.99 -23.80 -19.92
N LYS A 778 2.10 -24.34 -19.40
CA LYS A 778 2.37 -25.79 -19.40
C LYS A 778 1.27 -26.56 -18.63
N TYR A 779 0.86 -26.07 -17.47
CA TYR A 779 -0.21 -26.67 -16.67
C TYR A 779 -1.56 -26.67 -17.40
N MET A 780 -1.87 -25.59 -18.13
CA MET A 780 -3.08 -25.46 -18.93
C MET A 780 -3.04 -26.22 -20.28
N GLY A 781 -1.88 -26.81 -20.63
CA GLY A 781 -1.68 -27.54 -21.88
C GLY A 781 -1.47 -26.66 -23.11
N ILE A 782 -1.04 -25.40 -22.92
CA ILE A 782 -0.73 -24.45 -23.99
C ILE A 782 0.77 -24.56 -24.29
N GLY A 783 1.11 -24.85 -25.56
CA GLY A 783 2.51 -24.96 -26.01
C GLY A 783 3.23 -23.61 -25.99
N GLU A 784 4.55 -23.62 -25.83
CA GLU A 784 5.37 -22.43 -26.07
C GLU A 784 5.32 -22.11 -27.56
N GLY A 785 4.60 -21.05 -27.92
CA GLY A 785 4.53 -20.52 -29.29
C GLY A 785 5.83 -19.85 -29.74
#